data_AF-A0A0Q6QWF8-F1
#
_entry.id   AF-A0A0Q6QWF8-F1
#
_cell.length_a   1.000
_cell.length_b   1.000
_cell.length_c   1.000
_cell.angle_alpha   90.00
_cell.angle_beta   90.00
_cell.angle_gamma   90.00
#
_symmetry.space_group_name_H-M   'P 1'
#
loop_
_entity.id
_entity.type
_entity.pdbx_description
1 polymer ?
#
loop_
_entity_poly.entity_id
_entity_poly.type
_entity_poly.pdbx_seq_one_letter_code
_entity_poly.pdbx_strand_id
1 'polypeptide(L)'
;MQGHFGSEQVAPLGERFTLLLATHNRPAFLRRTLQYYSNYPCTIIVLDSSSAPDTGVAEAYPHVQYQHLPQFSYLGFQAKLKHGIGLVTTPYMAFAADDDFLLHGALTESVEFLEANPDYGMCHGYCMMYLTDATRVTYYRRDKKVQEDYASERAEDRVLDYMGQFIPPFFAVTRTALLRQWYDLMPEELSFEWQEIGHVYYLLASAKARILPIPYVVREANYGASEHNTEVVFVLSFTDAKSVAEREKFADFLSTVPTAIAGRDQAQTRAFALDSFAAMSQCLLQRRSLTTEPIFHSTWSDPFKGPVREFGPTQFVEMPFYNQPFFDRLTEFEFLLHAMPAGKLQLERLEAVLLEQEQLLRTHGNDTERTIKARLWKALSCNAFNRKVVKRLALALRNDGESDEADVLSAWAGRLDAVSTQDSRVLLDKMPTGQLLNWLEARGPDKEQAASIARHLAAKGGSPRFCILLLDLNNDADKLQTTFDSLLDSHFRAFQIVVFTTGEITSATRVENTLHFVKVSADNYIEKINQVVPNTRCDWLLLAEAGDEFTSSGLIQASVELLAAPECRAVCADEVHRQASGTLTPVFRPDFNLDLLQSVPSLMARHWLIRRDVWVEAGGYSREFSQAAEFDLLLRLIESGGLAGLAHLSEPLLICQAPALAANEHERQTLVRHLATRGYQAQVSSESSGVYRVDYRHSDRPRVSIIIAAQDNVADLQRCVVSVLQRTRYQNHELLIADNHSQSPELLAWLDNLEQNGRGRIRVIRAEQRLSVSALHNLASRQAQGAFLVLLAADAQVVNANWVESLLNQAQRPEVGVVGGKLVDDEGKVTGAGMILGLNGYVGSAFMGEKKEATGYMQRLVVEQNYSAVSGACLMVRKDLYETVGGLDEEHFDETLGDIDLCLKVADAGFLTVWTPQVQILHPGTLAQAPQVSAALRDKWQSRFAQDPAYNINLALTGKGFTLGDACSVNWAQLLA
;
A
#
# COMPACT_ATOMS: atom_id res chain seq x y z
N MET A 1 -68.81 5.46 -13.10
CA MET A 1 -69.32 6.59 -13.92
C MET A 1 -68.12 7.21 -14.60
N GLN A 2 -68.12 7.23 -15.93
CA GLN A 2 -67.13 7.92 -16.74
C GLN A 2 -67.23 9.43 -16.49
N GLY A 3 -66.10 10.05 -16.17
CA GLY A 3 -65.89 11.48 -16.27
C GLY A 3 -64.64 11.71 -17.11
N HIS A 4 -64.82 12.10 -18.36
CA HIS A 4 -63.78 12.62 -19.23
C HIS A 4 -63.21 13.91 -18.60
N PHE A 5 -61.96 13.87 -18.14
CA PHE A 5 -61.07 15.03 -18.16
C PHE A 5 -60.06 14.81 -19.27
N GLY A 6 -59.93 15.80 -20.14
CA GLY A 6 -59.01 15.77 -21.27
C GLY A 6 -57.58 15.55 -20.79
N SER A 7 -56.86 14.66 -21.47
CA SER A 7 -55.43 14.49 -21.31
C SER A 7 -54.72 15.77 -21.79
N GLU A 8 -54.44 16.70 -20.88
CA GLU A 8 -53.26 17.55 -21.07
C GLU A 8 -52.07 16.59 -21.22
N GLN A 9 -51.38 16.66 -22.36
CA GLN A 9 -50.16 15.88 -22.59
C GLN A 9 -49.12 16.32 -21.56
N VAL A 10 -48.99 15.58 -20.47
CA VAL A 10 -47.89 15.74 -19.50
C VAL A 10 -46.58 15.65 -20.29
N ALA A 11 -45.74 16.68 -20.19
CA ALA A 11 -44.47 16.72 -20.92
C ALA A 11 -43.61 15.49 -20.60
N PRO A 12 -42.77 15.01 -21.54
CA PRO A 12 -41.84 13.91 -21.29
C PRO A 12 -40.98 14.18 -20.03
N LEU A 13 -40.63 13.13 -19.29
CA LEU A 13 -39.86 13.28 -18.04
C LEU A 13 -38.52 14.03 -18.26
N GLY A 14 -37.86 13.85 -19.40
CA GLY A 14 -36.63 14.57 -19.77
C GLY A 14 -36.77 16.08 -19.88
N GLU A 15 -37.98 16.60 -20.12
CA GLU A 15 -38.26 18.04 -20.13
C GLU A 15 -38.62 18.57 -18.73
N ARG A 16 -38.85 17.67 -17.76
CA ARG A 16 -39.34 17.98 -16.42
C ARG A 16 -38.31 17.74 -15.32
N PHE A 17 -37.37 16.81 -15.53
CA PHE A 17 -36.42 16.36 -14.52
C PHE A 17 -34.98 16.24 -15.07
N THR A 18 -34.03 16.79 -14.31
CA THR A 18 -32.59 16.66 -14.56
C THR A 18 -31.89 15.94 -13.41
N LEU A 19 -31.10 14.93 -13.74
CA LEU A 19 -30.17 14.29 -12.82
C LEU A 19 -28.77 14.91 -12.99
N LEU A 20 -28.23 15.47 -11.90
CA LEU A 20 -26.92 16.11 -11.89
C LEU A 20 -25.92 15.21 -11.16
N LEU A 21 -25.01 14.60 -11.92
CA LEU A 21 -24.01 13.64 -11.46
C LEU A 21 -22.68 14.34 -11.20
N ALA A 22 -22.06 14.11 -10.05
CA ALA A 22 -20.72 14.63 -9.75
C ALA A 22 -19.70 13.50 -9.60
N THR A 23 -18.54 13.64 -10.26
CA THR A 23 -17.43 12.68 -10.16
C THR A 23 -16.07 13.38 -10.08
N HIS A 24 -15.07 12.72 -9.50
CA HIS A 24 -13.69 13.19 -9.42
C HIS A 24 -12.71 12.01 -9.34
N ASN A 25 -11.87 11.85 -10.37
CA ASN A 25 -10.87 10.78 -10.55
C ASN A 25 -11.45 9.36 -10.38
N ARG A 26 -12.71 9.14 -10.81
CA ARG A 26 -13.46 7.87 -10.65
C ARG A 26 -14.16 7.40 -11.94
N PRO A 27 -13.45 7.20 -13.05
CA PRO A 27 -14.06 6.87 -14.34
C PRO A 27 -14.85 5.54 -14.34
N ALA A 28 -14.41 4.53 -13.57
CA ALA A 28 -15.11 3.24 -13.49
C ALA A 28 -16.49 3.34 -12.84
N PHE A 29 -16.60 4.12 -11.75
CA PHE A 29 -17.87 4.44 -11.09
C PHE A 29 -18.78 5.21 -12.03
N LEU A 30 -18.27 6.28 -12.67
CA LEU A 30 -19.03 7.07 -13.62
C LEU A 30 -19.64 6.21 -14.74
N ARG A 31 -18.85 5.35 -15.38
CA ARG A 31 -19.34 4.49 -16.49
C ARG A 31 -20.42 3.52 -16.02
N ARG A 32 -20.27 2.87 -14.86
CA ARG A 32 -21.30 1.98 -14.30
C ARG A 32 -22.60 2.75 -14.01
N THR A 33 -22.47 3.94 -13.45
CA THR A 33 -23.61 4.79 -13.10
C THR A 33 -24.33 5.31 -14.35
N LEU A 34 -23.61 5.73 -15.39
CA LEU A 34 -24.20 6.08 -16.68
C LEU A 34 -24.85 4.87 -17.37
N GLN A 35 -24.26 3.68 -17.27
CA GLN A 35 -24.88 2.45 -17.77
C GLN A 35 -26.20 2.14 -17.07
N TYR A 36 -26.30 2.39 -15.76
CA TYR A 36 -27.55 2.24 -15.03
C TYR A 36 -28.62 3.22 -15.51
N TYR A 37 -28.25 4.50 -15.65
CA TYR A 37 -29.19 5.56 -16.05
C TYR A 37 -29.47 5.65 -17.55
N SER A 38 -28.77 4.88 -18.41
CA SER A 38 -28.88 5.00 -19.87
C SER A 38 -30.29 4.74 -20.41
N ASN A 39 -31.10 4.00 -19.65
CA ASN A 39 -32.49 3.67 -19.99
C ASN A 39 -33.52 4.50 -19.22
N TYR A 40 -33.08 5.47 -18.41
CA TYR A 40 -33.98 6.35 -17.67
C TYR A 40 -34.23 7.63 -18.49
N PRO A 41 -35.51 7.95 -18.85
CA PRO A 41 -35.82 9.02 -19.78
C PRO A 41 -35.78 10.40 -19.12
N CYS A 42 -34.64 10.79 -18.54
CA CYS A 42 -34.40 12.10 -17.94
C CYS A 42 -33.23 12.83 -18.61
N THR A 43 -33.08 14.13 -18.33
CA THR A 43 -31.87 14.86 -18.72
C THR A 43 -30.75 14.53 -17.73
N ILE A 44 -29.55 14.17 -18.21
CA ILE A 44 -28.40 13.84 -17.35
C ILE A 44 -27.27 14.81 -17.63
N ILE A 45 -26.79 15.50 -16.59
CA ILE A 45 -25.62 16.38 -16.65
C ILE A 45 -24.53 15.79 -15.75
N VAL A 46 -23.36 15.51 -16.33
CA VAL A 46 -22.18 15.04 -15.58
C VAL A 46 -21.22 16.21 -15.36
N LEU A 47 -20.90 16.45 -14.10
CA LEU A 47 -19.85 17.38 -13.67
C LEU A 47 -18.61 16.58 -13.28
N ASP A 48 -17.64 16.52 -14.17
CA ASP A 48 -16.40 15.80 -13.96
C ASP A 48 -15.27 16.76 -13.62
N SER A 49 -14.80 16.75 -12.38
CA SER A 49 -13.65 17.56 -11.97
C SER A 49 -12.35 16.77 -11.88
N SER A 50 -12.28 15.63 -12.57
CA SER A 50 -11.06 14.83 -12.69
C SER A 50 -9.94 15.62 -13.36
N SER A 51 -8.71 15.26 -13.03
CA SER A 51 -7.51 15.86 -13.63
C SER A 51 -7.45 15.68 -15.16
N ALA A 52 -8.00 14.59 -15.67
CA ALA A 52 -8.15 14.29 -17.09
C ALA A 52 -9.62 13.92 -17.42
N PRO A 53 -10.12 14.26 -18.61
CA PRO A 53 -11.46 13.89 -19.03
C PRO A 53 -11.57 12.39 -19.35
N ASP A 54 -12.75 11.80 -19.16
CA ASP A 54 -13.07 10.47 -19.68
C ASP A 54 -13.60 10.59 -21.12
N THR A 55 -12.71 10.47 -22.09
CA THR A 55 -13.04 10.64 -23.51
C THR A 55 -14.03 9.59 -24.03
N GLY A 56 -14.18 8.45 -23.36
CA GLY A 56 -15.09 7.38 -23.78
C GLY A 56 -16.56 7.65 -23.42
N VAL A 57 -16.84 8.58 -22.50
CA VAL A 57 -18.20 8.85 -22.03
C VAL A 57 -19.07 9.45 -23.13
N ALA A 58 -18.56 10.43 -23.86
CA ALA A 58 -19.32 11.11 -24.92
C ALA A 58 -19.70 10.17 -26.08
N GLU A 59 -18.82 9.21 -26.40
CA GLU A 59 -19.07 8.20 -27.43
C GLU A 59 -20.08 7.14 -26.96
N ALA A 60 -19.94 6.66 -25.72
CA ALA A 60 -20.80 5.60 -25.18
C ALA A 60 -22.20 6.09 -24.77
N TYR A 61 -22.31 7.36 -24.33
CA TYR A 61 -23.54 7.95 -23.79
C TYR A 61 -23.86 9.30 -24.46
N PRO A 62 -24.25 9.31 -25.75
CA PRO A 62 -24.43 10.55 -26.52
C PRO A 62 -25.58 11.44 -26.03
N HIS A 63 -26.46 10.93 -25.16
CA HIS A 63 -27.57 11.65 -24.54
C HIS A 63 -27.20 12.33 -23.22
N VAL A 64 -25.96 12.15 -22.75
CA VAL A 64 -25.46 12.74 -21.50
C VAL A 64 -24.72 14.05 -21.80
N GLN A 65 -25.08 15.12 -21.08
CA GLN A 65 -24.33 16.37 -21.12
C GLN A 65 -23.09 16.28 -20.21
N TYR A 66 -21.95 15.89 -20.79
CA TYR A 66 -20.69 15.77 -20.08
C TYR A 66 -19.94 17.12 -19.99
N GLN A 67 -19.61 17.57 -18.78
CA GLN A 67 -18.84 18.79 -18.51
C GLN A 67 -17.54 18.43 -17.78
N HIS A 68 -16.40 18.57 -18.46
CA HIS A 68 -15.08 18.44 -17.84
C HIS A 68 -14.64 19.79 -17.24
N LEU A 69 -14.50 19.83 -15.92
CA LEU A 69 -14.34 21.02 -15.11
C LEU A 69 -13.15 20.90 -14.13
N PRO A 70 -11.90 20.72 -14.61
CA PRO A 70 -10.73 20.51 -13.75
C PRO A 70 -10.41 21.72 -12.84
N GLN A 71 -10.91 22.91 -13.18
CA GLN A 71 -10.78 24.11 -12.35
C GLN A 71 -11.49 24.00 -11.00
N PHE A 72 -12.54 23.18 -10.90
CA PHE A 72 -13.24 22.91 -9.65
C PHE A 72 -12.66 21.65 -9.00
N SER A 73 -11.36 21.69 -8.69
CA SER A 73 -10.66 20.64 -7.92
C SER A 73 -11.43 20.29 -6.62
N TYR A 74 -10.98 19.31 -5.84
CA TYR A 74 -11.71 18.87 -4.64
C TYR A 74 -12.14 20.01 -3.71
N LEU A 75 -11.30 21.05 -3.54
CA LEU A 75 -11.61 22.23 -2.72
C LEU A 75 -12.71 23.16 -3.30
N GLY A 76 -13.01 23.04 -4.59
CA GLY A 76 -14.03 23.82 -5.31
C GLY A 76 -15.39 23.13 -5.44
N PHE A 77 -15.69 22.12 -4.63
CA PHE A 77 -16.91 21.30 -4.77
C PHE A 77 -18.21 22.12 -4.74
N GLN A 78 -18.31 23.13 -3.86
CA GLN A 78 -19.48 24.03 -3.81
C GLN A 78 -19.68 24.78 -5.13
N ALA A 79 -18.59 25.37 -5.67
CA ALA A 79 -18.61 26.12 -6.92
C ALA A 79 -18.98 25.22 -8.11
N LYS A 80 -18.51 23.96 -8.10
CA LYS A 80 -18.89 22.93 -9.08
C LYS A 80 -20.39 22.69 -9.08
N LEU A 81 -21.01 22.47 -7.92
CA LEU A 81 -22.45 22.24 -7.81
C LEU A 81 -23.24 23.47 -8.25
N LYS A 82 -22.84 24.67 -7.81
CA LYS A 82 -23.47 25.94 -8.24
C LYS A 82 -23.43 26.11 -9.74
N HIS A 83 -22.28 25.84 -10.37
CA HIS A 83 -22.14 25.87 -11.82
C HIS A 83 -23.12 24.91 -12.51
N GLY A 84 -23.20 23.66 -12.05
CA GLY A 84 -24.10 22.68 -12.63
C GLY A 84 -25.58 23.00 -12.44
N ILE A 85 -26.00 23.52 -11.27
CA ILE A 85 -27.38 24.00 -11.06
C ILE A 85 -27.74 25.12 -12.05
N GLY A 86 -26.77 25.96 -12.41
CA GLY A 86 -26.92 26.99 -13.44
C GLY A 86 -27.22 26.43 -14.83
N LEU A 87 -26.81 25.19 -15.13
CA LEU A 87 -27.09 24.52 -16.41
C LEU A 87 -28.48 23.87 -16.46
N VAL A 88 -29.12 23.64 -15.31
CA VAL A 88 -30.41 22.94 -15.25
C VAL A 88 -31.55 23.85 -15.73
N THR A 89 -32.28 23.40 -16.76
CA THR A 89 -33.43 24.12 -17.32
C THR A 89 -34.77 23.53 -16.89
N THR A 90 -34.78 22.29 -16.39
CA THR A 90 -36.00 21.59 -15.98
C THR A 90 -36.53 22.10 -14.63
N PRO A 91 -37.85 22.02 -14.36
CA PRO A 91 -38.46 22.46 -13.11
C PRO A 91 -38.03 21.65 -11.88
N TYR A 92 -37.63 20.39 -12.06
CA TYR A 92 -37.16 19.51 -10.99
C TYR A 92 -35.75 19.00 -11.26
N MET A 93 -35.00 18.75 -10.20
CA MET A 93 -33.69 18.11 -10.28
C MET A 93 -33.34 17.30 -9.03
N ALA A 94 -32.40 16.37 -9.17
CA ALA A 94 -31.74 15.71 -8.05
C ALA A 94 -30.24 15.65 -8.29
N PHE A 95 -29.45 15.69 -7.21
CA PHE A 95 -28.05 15.30 -7.27
C PHE A 95 -27.94 13.77 -7.28
N ALA A 96 -26.84 13.26 -7.81
CA ALA A 96 -26.44 11.86 -7.65
C ALA A 96 -24.93 11.73 -7.57
N ALA A 97 -24.47 10.81 -6.72
CA ALA A 97 -23.07 10.40 -6.66
C ALA A 97 -22.80 9.27 -7.67
N ASP A 98 -21.54 9.11 -8.07
CA ASP A 98 -21.14 8.09 -9.04
C ASP A 98 -21.09 6.67 -8.47
N ASP A 99 -21.36 6.49 -7.17
CA ASP A 99 -21.43 5.25 -6.42
C ASP A 99 -22.86 4.86 -5.94
N ASP A 100 -23.86 5.68 -6.29
CA ASP A 100 -25.25 5.53 -5.85
C ASP A 100 -26.19 5.03 -6.97
N PHE A 101 -27.09 4.11 -6.62
CA PHE A 101 -28.22 3.74 -7.47
C PHE A 101 -29.52 4.38 -6.95
N LEU A 102 -29.89 5.55 -7.48
CA LEU A 102 -31.22 6.14 -7.22
C LEU A 102 -32.26 5.44 -8.09
N LEU A 103 -33.29 4.87 -7.47
CA LEU A 103 -34.28 4.05 -8.16
C LEU A 103 -35.12 4.89 -9.12
N HIS A 104 -35.16 4.50 -10.39
CA HIS A 104 -35.92 5.17 -11.45
C HIS A 104 -37.39 5.43 -11.08
N GLY A 105 -38.07 4.42 -10.53
CA GLY A 105 -39.47 4.55 -10.10
C GLY A 105 -39.64 5.57 -8.97
N ALA A 106 -38.71 5.60 -8.02
CA ALA A 106 -38.77 6.50 -6.86
C ALA A 106 -38.48 7.96 -7.25
N LEU A 107 -37.58 8.18 -8.21
CA LEU A 107 -37.36 9.50 -8.81
C LEU A 107 -38.62 10.02 -9.51
N THR A 108 -39.25 9.18 -10.35
CA THR A 108 -40.47 9.55 -11.07
C THR A 108 -41.63 9.85 -10.09
N GLU A 109 -41.85 8.98 -9.11
CA GLU A 109 -42.90 9.17 -8.09
C GLU A 109 -42.67 10.44 -7.26
N SER A 110 -41.41 10.79 -6.99
CA SER A 110 -41.05 12.02 -6.28
C SER A 110 -41.34 13.27 -7.12
N VAL A 111 -41.08 13.23 -8.43
CA VAL A 111 -41.44 14.31 -9.37
C VAL A 111 -42.95 14.47 -9.44
N GLU A 112 -43.69 13.38 -9.64
CA GLU A 112 -45.16 13.38 -9.72
C GLU A 112 -45.80 13.90 -8.42
N PHE A 113 -45.25 13.52 -7.27
CA PHE A 113 -45.68 14.05 -5.98
C PHE A 113 -45.50 15.57 -5.89
N LEU A 114 -44.34 16.10 -6.29
CA LEU A 114 -44.10 17.55 -6.27
C LEU A 114 -44.97 18.29 -7.29
N GLU A 115 -45.29 17.70 -8.44
CA GLU A 115 -46.23 18.30 -9.39
C GLU A 115 -47.64 18.41 -8.82
N ALA A 116 -48.09 17.36 -8.12
CA ALA A 116 -49.40 17.36 -7.47
C ALA A 116 -49.48 18.28 -6.23
N ASN A 117 -48.33 18.62 -5.63
CA ASN A 117 -48.26 19.39 -4.38
C ASN A 117 -47.34 20.62 -4.51
N PRO A 118 -47.85 21.77 -5.01
CA PRO A 118 -47.08 23.00 -5.28
C PRO A 118 -46.32 23.59 -4.08
N ASP A 119 -46.81 23.39 -2.86
CA ASP A 119 -46.26 23.89 -1.60
C ASP A 119 -45.12 23.02 -1.02
N TYR A 120 -44.83 21.87 -1.63
CA TYR A 120 -43.68 21.03 -1.30
C TYR A 120 -42.47 21.40 -2.17
N GLY A 121 -41.30 21.47 -1.53
CA GLY A 121 -40.03 21.84 -2.17
C GLY A 121 -39.11 20.66 -2.43
N MET A 122 -39.25 19.57 -1.67
CA MET A 122 -38.44 18.36 -1.84
C MET A 122 -39.24 17.07 -1.55
N CYS A 123 -38.88 16.00 -2.26
CA CYS A 123 -39.45 14.67 -2.09
C CYS A 123 -38.38 13.58 -2.32
N HIS A 124 -38.29 12.61 -1.40
CA HIS A 124 -37.41 11.45 -1.52
C HIS A 124 -38.00 10.23 -0.79
N GLY A 125 -37.23 9.16 -0.62
CA GLY A 125 -37.60 8.00 0.21
C GLY A 125 -36.42 7.46 1.02
N TYR A 126 -36.46 6.17 1.37
CA TYR A 126 -35.48 5.55 2.26
C TYR A 126 -34.27 4.95 1.54
N CYS A 127 -33.12 5.02 2.20
CA CYS A 127 -31.83 4.54 1.71
C CYS A 127 -31.38 3.21 2.36
N MET A 128 -30.74 2.37 1.55
CA MET A 128 -29.95 1.22 1.97
C MET A 128 -28.49 1.38 1.50
N MET A 129 -27.55 0.76 2.20
CA MET A 129 -26.15 0.73 1.79
C MET A 129 -25.75 -0.65 1.27
N TYR A 130 -24.77 -0.69 0.36
CA TYR A 130 -24.11 -1.92 -0.09
C TYR A 130 -22.60 -1.80 0.06
N LEU A 131 -21.92 -2.94 0.18
CA LEU A 131 -20.47 -3.05 0.07
C LEU A 131 -20.13 -4.28 -0.76
N THR A 132 -19.39 -4.08 -1.84
CA THR A 132 -19.08 -5.12 -2.81
C THR A 132 -17.68 -5.70 -2.60
N ASP A 133 -17.62 -7.03 -2.64
CA ASP A 133 -16.44 -7.89 -2.63
C ASP A 133 -16.26 -8.50 -4.04
N ALA A 134 -15.33 -9.43 -4.24
CA ALA A 134 -15.08 -10.05 -5.56
C ALA A 134 -16.33 -10.73 -6.16
N THR A 135 -17.04 -11.53 -5.35
CA THR A 135 -18.20 -12.35 -5.77
C THR A 135 -19.43 -12.18 -4.86
N ARG A 136 -19.37 -11.24 -3.92
CA ARG A 136 -20.39 -11.02 -2.88
C ARG A 136 -20.71 -9.54 -2.73
N VAL A 137 -21.98 -9.23 -2.42
CA VAL A 137 -22.44 -7.90 -2.00
C VAL A 137 -23.09 -8.01 -0.63
N THR A 138 -22.65 -7.21 0.33
CA THR A 138 -23.26 -7.11 1.66
C THR A 138 -24.13 -5.87 1.73
N TYR A 139 -25.38 -6.02 2.16
CA TYR A 139 -26.32 -4.91 2.30
C TYR A 139 -26.52 -4.52 3.76
N TYR A 140 -26.57 -3.21 4.03
CA TYR A 140 -26.70 -2.63 5.35
C TYR A 140 -27.90 -1.71 5.43
N ARG A 141 -28.59 -1.75 6.57
CA ARG A 141 -29.58 -0.76 6.94
C ARG A 141 -28.85 0.54 7.25
N ARG A 142 -29.23 1.59 6.52
CA ARG A 142 -28.81 2.97 6.80
C ARG A 142 -29.93 3.71 7.52
N ASP A 143 -31.09 3.78 6.90
CA ASP A 143 -32.19 4.59 7.41
C ASP A 143 -33.13 3.77 8.32
N LYS A 144 -33.59 4.40 9.39
CA LYS A 144 -34.71 3.96 10.23
C LYS A 144 -35.96 4.71 9.80
N LYS A 145 -37.13 4.12 10.07
CA LYS A 145 -38.40 4.78 9.80
C LYS A 145 -38.54 6.05 10.64
N VAL A 146 -38.94 7.14 10.01
CA VAL A 146 -39.13 8.47 10.63
C VAL A 146 -40.51 9.03 10.29
N GLN A 147 -40.80 10.26 10.73
CA GLN A 147 -41.90 11.05 10.20
C GLN A 147 -41.74 11.25 8.69
N GLU A 148 -42.80 10.94 7.94
CA GLU A 148 -42.77 10.92 6.47
C GLU A 148 -43.34 12.19 5.83
N ASP A 149 -44.07 13.00 6.61
CA ASP A 149 -44.72 14.22 6.13
C ASP A 149 -44.34 15.43 6.99
N TYR A 150 -43.63 16.38 6.40
CA TYR A 150 -43.21 17.62 7.04
C TYR A 150 -44.04 18.77 6.47
N ALA A 151 -45.33 18.72 6.76
CA ALA A 151 -46.36 19.56 6.15
C ALA A 151 -46.83 20.73 7.04
N SER A 152 -46.20 20.96 8.21
CA SER A 152 -46.60 22.06 9.10
C SER A 152 -46.57 23.39 8.36
N GLU A 153 -47.60 24.22 8.56
CA GLU A 153 -47.65 25.58 8.02
C GLU A 153 -46.56 26.47 8.65
N ARG A 154 -46.09 26.14 9.86
CA ARG A 154 -45.00 26.83 10.53
C ARG A 154 -43.66 26.23 10.12
N ALA A 155 -42.81 27.06 9.54
CA ALA A 155 -41.48 26.68 9.05
C ALA A 155 -40.57 26.16 10.17
N GLU A 156 -40.71 26.72 11.38
CA GLU A 156 -39.90 26.33 12.54
C GLU A 156 -40.15 24.88 12.95
N ASP A 157 -41.42 24.46 12.93
CA ASP A 157 -41.80 23.10 13.30
C ASP A 157 -41.25 22.11 12.26
N ARG A 158 -41.31 22.43 10.96
CA ARG A 158 -40.72 21.60 9.90
C ARG A 158 -39.22 21.40 10.08
N VAL A 159 -38.49 22.49 10.36
CA VAL A 159 -37.02 22.43 10.55
C VAL A 159 -36.67 21.60 11.79
N LEU A 160 -37.29 21.88 12.94
CA LEU A 160 -36.96 21.16 14.18
C LEU A 160 -37.34 19.67 14.11
N ASP A 161 -38.52 19.35 13.57
CA ASP A 161 -39.00 17.95 13.49
C ASP A 161 -38.08 17.12 12.59
N TYR A 162 -37.64 17.68 11.46
CA TYR A 162 -36.75 16.98 10.53
C TYR A 162 -35.34 16.85 11.12
N MET A 163 -34.78 17.92 11.67
CA MET A 163 -33.45 17.88 12.31
C MET A 163 -33.44 16.87 13.49
N GLY A 164 -34.54 16.77 14.25
CA GLY A 164 -34.70 15.78 15.32
C GLY A 164 -34.81 14.31 14.85
N GLN A 165 -35.06 14.09 13.56
CA GLN A 165 -35.20 12.78 12.89
C GLN A 165 -34.40 12.73 11.58
N PHE A 166 -33.22 13.35 11.58
CA PHE A 166 -32.47 13.68 10.38
C PHE A 166 -32.16 12.48 9.47
N ILE A 167 -32.63 12.54 8.23
CA ILE A 167 -32.16 11.71 7.11
C ILE A 167 -31.57 12.67 6.07
N PRO A 168 -30.37 12.46 5.51
CA PRO A 168 -29.79 13.37 4.53
C PRO A 168 -30.66 13.52 3.27
N PRO A 169 -31.22 14.72 2.96
CA PRO A 169 -32.04 14.96 1.78
C PRO A 169 -31.21 15.43 0.57
N PHE A 170 -29.88 15.39 0.65
CA PHE A 170 -28.99 15.95 -0.37
C PHE A 170 -29.27 15.41 -1.79
N PHE A 171 -29.72 14.15 -1.90
CA PHE A 171 -30.08 13.50 -3.17
C PHE A 171 -31.58 13.52 -3.46
N ALA A 172 -32.39 14.26 -2.71
CA ALA A 172 -33.83 14.35 -2.93
C ALA A 172 -34.16 15.01 -4.27
N VAL A 173 -35.32 14.68 -4.83
CA VAL A 173 -35.88 15.47 -5.92
C VAL A 173 -36.31 16.80 -5.32
N THR A 174 -35.81 17.89 -5.88
CA THR A 174 -36.08 19.26 -5.43
C THR A 174 -36.61 20.11 -6.58
N ARG A 175 -37.35 21.17 -6.24
CA ARG A 175 -37.66 22.22 -7.21
C ARG A 175 -36.38 22.97 -7.57
N THR A 176 -36.04 23.02 -8.86
CA THR A 176 -34.82 23.67 -9.36
C THR A 176 -34.74 25.14 -8.93
N ALA A 177 -35.88 25.86 -8.94
CA ALA A 177 -35.92 27.25 -8.53
C ALA A 177 -35.53 27.46 -7.06
N LEU A 178 -36.01 26.58 -6.17
CA LEU A 178 -35.70 26.64 -4.74
C LEU A 178 -34.23 26.33 -4.48
N LEU A 179 -33.69 25.31 -5.16
CA LEU A 179 -32.30 24.94 -5.01
C LEU A 179 -31.35 26.02 -5.55
N ARG A 180 -31.70 26.66 -6.68
CA ARG A 180 -30.95 27.79 -7.24
C ARG A 180 -30.88 28.96 -6.26
N GLN A 181 -32.01 29.34 -5.67
CA GLN A 181 -32.05 30.40 -4.65
C GLN A 181 -31.14 30.08 -3.47
N TRP A 182 -31.12 28.84 -2.98
CA TRP A 182 -30.23 28.42 -1.91
C TRP A 182 -28.75 28.62 -2.26
N TYR A 183 -28.31 28.11 -3.41
CA TYR A 183 -26.91 28.19 -3.83
C TYR A 183 -26.47 29.61 -4.25
N ASP A 184 -27.42 30.50 -4.56
CA ASP A 184 -27.15 31.93 -4.76
C ASP A 184 -26.95 32.68 -3.44
N LEU A 185 -27.63 32.26 -2.37
CA LEU A 185 -27.53 32.85 -1.04
C LEU A 185 -26.36 32.29 -0.20
N MET A 186 -25.93 31.07 -0.49
CA MET A 186 -24.89 30.37 0.27
C MET A 186 -23.54 31.12 0.22
N PRO A 187 -22.85 31.33 1.37
CA PRO A 187 -21.53 31.93 1.44
C PRO A 187 -20.51 31.13 0.63
N GLU A 188 -19.53 31.81 0.04
CA GLU A 188 -18.40 31.16 -0.61
C GLU A 188 -17.53 30.43 0.44
N GLU A 189 -16.89 29.33 0.02
CA GLU A 189 -15.90 28.57 0.80
C GLU A 189 -16.45 27.91 2.09
N LEU A 190 -17.69 27.43 2.08
CA LEU A 190 -18.19 26.60 3.17
C LEU A 190 -17.62 25.18 3.11
N SER A 191 -17.35 24.59 4.28
CA SER A 191 -17.07 23.16 4.38
C SER A 191 -18.30 22.33 3.95
N PHE A 192 -18.07 21.11 3.50
CA PHE A 192 -19.15 20.23 3.01
C PHE A 192 -20.25 20.01 4.06
N GLU A 193 -19.86 19.85 5.33
CA GLU A 193 -20.78 19.64 6.44
C GLU A 193 -21.74 20.82 6.62
N TRP A 194 -21.23 22.04 6.50
CA TRP A 194 -22.04 23.25 6.60
C TRP A 194 -22.93 23.46 5.39
N GLN A 195 -22.48 23.05 4.20
CA GLN A 195 -23.34 23.01 3.00
C GLN A 195 -24.52 22.07 3.20
N GLU A 196 -24.30 20.86 3.74
CA GLU A 196 -25.37 19.88 3.99
C GLU A 196 -26.36 20.36 5.06
N ILE A 197 -25.86 20.85 6.20
CA ILE A 197 -26.70 21.39 7.29
C ILE A 197 -27.55 22.56 6.78
N GLY A 198 -26.94 23.50 6.07
CA GLY A 198 -27.63 24.65 5.51
C GLY A 198 -28.66 24.25 4.44
N HIS A 199 -28.34 23.27 3.61
CA HIS A 199 -29.26 22.74 2.60
C HIS A 199 -30.54 22.20 3.23
N VAL A 200 -30.44 21.40 4.29
CA VAL A 200 -31.60 20.89 5.01
C VAL A 200 -32.40 22.02 5.66
N TYR A 201 -31.72 22.92 6.35
CA TYR A 201 -32.35 24.05 7.03
C TYR A 201 -33.14 24.92 6.04
N TYR A 202 -32.51 25.34 4.94
CA TYR A 202 -33.12 26.26 3.98
C TYR A 202 -34.32 25.64 3.26
N LEU A 203 -34.21 24.39 2.81
CA LEU A 203 -35.31 23.72 2.10
C LEU A 203 -36.56 23.62 2.98
N LEU A 204 -36.40 23.21 4.25
CA LEU A 204 -37.52 23.07 5.19
C LEU A 204 -38.04 24.41 5.69
N ALA A 205 -37.17 25.41 5.86
CA ALA A 205 -37.57 26.75 6.22
C ALA A 205 -38.36 27.44 5.10
N SER A 206 -38.22 26.98 3.84
CA SER A 206 -38.81 27.61 2.66
C SER A 206 -40.03 26.87 2.11
N ALA A 207 -40.11 25.54 2.26
CA ALA A 207 -41.19 24.72 1.72
C ALA A 207 -41.47 23.46 2.55
N LYS A 208 -42.57 22.77 2.26
CA LYS A 208 -42.89 21.47 2.86
C LYS A 208 -42.03 20.36 2.24
N ALA A 209 -41.91 19.23 2.94
CA ALA A 209 -41.11 18.10 2.48
C ALA A 209 -41.80 16.76 2.70
N ARG A 210 -41.51 15.80 1.83
CA ARG A 210 -42.07 14.45 1.86
C ARG A 210 -40.99 13.38 1.80
N ILE A 211 -41.13 12.37 2.66
CA ILE A 211 -40.43 11.09 2.57
C ILE A 211 -41.47 10.03 2.19
N LEU A 212 -41.38 9.49 0.98
CA LEU A 212 -42.22 8.41 0.50
C LEU A 212 -41.79 7.09 1.16
N PRO A 213 -42.74 6.22 1.54
CA PRO A 213 -42.45 4.92 2.14
C PRO A 213 -42.01 3.90 1.07
N ILE A 214 -40.97 4.23 0.30
CA ILE A 214 -40.43 3.45 -0.81
C ILE A 214 -38.89 3.39 -0.73
N PRO A 215 -38.24 2.37 -1.32
CA PRO A 215 -36.81 2.41 -1.61
C PRO A 215 -36.48 3.53 -2.59
N TYR A 216 -35.52 4.35 -2.22
CA TYR A 216 -35.11 5.50 -3.00
C TYR A 216 -33.69 5.39 -3.54
N VAL A 217 -32.72 5.03 -2.68
CA VAL A 217 -31.32 4.92 -3.09
C VAL A 217 -30.64 3.72 -2.44
N VAL A 218 -29.82 3.03 -3.24
CA VAL A 218 -28.91 1.98 -2.79
C VAL A 218 -27.49 2.49 -3.03
N ARG A 219 -26.79 2.86 -1.95
CA ARG A 219 -25.50 3.58 -2.01
C ARG A 219 -24.33 2.75 -1.52
N GLU A 220 -23.12 3.03 -1.99
CA GLU A 220 -21.94 2.35 -1.45
C GLU A 220 -21.67 2.81 0.00
N ALA A 221 -21.29 1.87 0.86
CA ALA A 221 -20.83 2.14 2.22
C ALA A 221 -19.37 2.64 2.18
N ASN A 222 -19.05 3.62 3.01
CA ASN A 222 -17.67 4.12 3.12
C ASN A 222 -16.72 3.00 3.58
N TYR A 223 -15.63 2.79 2.84
CA TYR A 223 -14.58 1.80 3.15
C TYR A 223 -13.23 2.48 3.39
N GLY A 224 -12.62 2.20 4.55
CA GLY A 224 -11.34 2.78 4.95
C GLY A 224 -11.45 4.16 5.62
N ALA A 225 -10.30 4.81 5.84
CA ALA A 225 -10.25 6.17 6.35
C ALA A 225 -10.28 7.17 5.18
N SER A 226 -11.21 8.13 5.21
CA SER A 226 -11.15 9.31 4.36
C SER A 226 -10.18 10.32 4.98
N GLU A 227 -9.35 10.98 4.18
CA GLU A 227 -8.48 12.09 4.64
C GLU A 227 -9.28 13.28 5.18
N HIS A 228 -10.58 13.33 4.83
CA HIS A 228 -11.52 14.34 5.30
C HIS A 228 -12.71 13.65 5.97
N ASN A 229 -12.87 13.90 7.26
CA ASN A 229 -13.91 13.30 8.07
C ASN A 229 -15.21 14.13 7.91
N THR A 230 -15.97 13.88 6.85
CA THR A 230 -17.14 14.69 6.45
C THR A 230 -18.41 14.40 7.25
N GLU A 231 -18.31 13.78 8.43
CA GLU A 231 -19.49 13.52 9.24
C GLU A 231 -19.94 14.83 9.93
N VAL A 232 -21.11 15.33 9.53
CA VAL A 232 -21.76 16.52 10.10
C VAL A 232 -21.85 16.51 11.63
N VAL A 233 -21.82 15.34 12.27
CA VAL A 233 -21.83 15.22 13.74
C VAL A 233 -20.61 15.88 14.39
N PHE A 234 -19.43 15.89 13.74
CA PHE A 234 -18.23 16.46 14.33
C PHE A 234 -18.32 17.98 14.45
N VAL A 235 -18.67 18.66 13.36
CA VAL A 235 -18.87 20.12 13.38
C VAL A 235 -20.00 20.55 14.31
N LEU A 236 -20.99 19.68 14.52
CA LEU A 236 -22.12 19.93 15.41
C LEU A 236 -21.86 19.60 16.90
N SER A 237 -20.95 18.69 17.23
CA SER A 237 -20.77 18.18 18.61
C SER A 237 -19.49 18.64 19.29
N PHE A 238 -18.46 19.04 18.53
CA PHE A 238 -17.20 19.50 19.11
C PHE A 238 -17.39 20.77 19.93
N THR A 239 -16.62 20.88 21.01
CA THR A 239 -16.75 21.94 22.02
C THR A 239 -15.53 22.86 22.08
N ASP A 240 -14.54 22.64 21.22
CA ASP A 240 -13.41 23.56 21.10
C ASP A 240 -13.86 24.92 20.56
N ALA A 241 -13.06 25.95 20.88
CA ALA A 241 -13.40 27.33 20.58
C ALA A 241 -13.59 27.59 19.07
N LYS A 242 -12.85 26.89 18.20
CA LYS A 242 -12.94 27.05 16.76
C LYS A 242 -14.27 26.50 16.25
N SER A 243 -14.62 25.26 16.59
CA SER A 243 -15.89 24.67 16.17
C SER A 243 -17.10 25.42 16.73
N VAL A 244 -17.05 25.92 17.98
CA VAL A 244 -18.10 26.80 18.52
C VAL A 244 -18.26 28.06 17.69
N ALA A 245 -17.16 28.76 17.39
CA ALA A 245 -17.20 30.00 16.61
C ALA A 245 -17.72 29.78 15.18
N GLU A 246 -17.35 28.69 14.53
CA GLU A 246 -17.85 28.32 13.20
C GLU A 246 -19.36 28.05 13.21
N ARG A 247 -19.87 27.27 14.19
CA ARG A 247 -21.31 27.03 14.35
C ARG A 247 -22.09 28.33 14.56
N GLU A 248 -21.58 29.19 15.42
CA GLU A 248 -22.21 30.48 15.71
C GLU A 248 -22.23 31.40 14.49
N LYS A 249 -21.10 31.51 13.78
CA LYS A 249 -21.00 32.28 12.54
C LYS A 249 -21.98 31.78 11.47
N PHE A 250 -22.16 30.47 11.35
CA PHE A 250 -23.10 29.91 10.39
C PHE A 250 -24.57 30.14 10.78
N ALA A 251 -24.91 30.05 12.07
CA ALA A 251 -26.21 30.45 12.58
C ALA A 251 -26.51 31.95 12.36
N ASP A 252 -25.49 32.81 12.54
CA ASP A 252 -25.60 34.23 12.21
C ASP A 252 -25.90 34.44 10.73
N PHE A 253 -25.21 33.73 9.83
CA PHE A 253 -25.53 33.75 8.42
C PHE A 253 -26.99 33.32 8.14
N LEU A 254 -27.43 32.16 8.65
CA LEU A 254 -28.80 31.67 8.44
C LEU A 254 -29.87 32.64 8.95
N SER A 255 -29.57 33.44 9.99
CA SER A 255 -30.48 34.48 10.50
C SER A 255 -30.75 35.62 9.51
N THR A 256 -29.89 35.78 8.49
CA THR A 256 -30.02 36.80 7.44
C THR A 256 -30.70 36.28 6.17
N VAL A 257 -30.88 34.96 6.06
CA VAL A 257 -31.39 34.31 4.86
C VAL A 257 -32.92 34.46 4.78
N PRO A 258 -33.49 34.94 3.66
CA PRO A 258 -34.93 35.05 3.50
C PRO A 258 -35.57 33.65 3.43
N THR A 259 -36.46 33.35 4.39
CA THR A 259 -37.20 32.08 4.49
C THR A 259 -38.65 32.34 4.92
N ALA A 260 -39.47 31.29 5.08
CA ALA A 260 -40.84 31.41 5.60
C ALA A 260 -40.90 31.47 7.14
N ILE A 261 -39.76 31.53 7.84
CA ILE A 261 -39.72 31.77 9.28
C ILE A 261 -40.07 33.24 9.55
N ALA A 262 -41.26 33.48 10.09
CA ALA A 262 -41.81 34.81 10.29
C ALA A 262 -42.00 35.15 11.78
N GLY A 263 -42.07 36.44 12.11
CA GLY A 263 -42.41 36.91 13.47
C GLY A 263 -41.27 36.83 14.50
N ARG A 264 -40.01 36.70 14.04
CA ARG A 264 -38.80 36.73 14.88
C ARG A 264 -37.86 37.84 14.43
N ASP A 265 -37.17 38.45 15.39
CA ASP A 265 -36.01 39.29 15.08
C ASP A 265 -34.78 38.42 14.73
N GLN A 266 -33.72 39.07 14.25
CA GLN A 266 -32.51 38.37 13.82
C GLN A 266 -31.87 37.55 14.95
N ALA A 267 -31.87 38.04 16.19
CA ALA A 267 -31.30 37.33 17.33
C ALA A 267 -32.12 36.08 17.69
N GLN A 268 -33.44 36.18 17.60
CA GLN A 268 -34.36 35.06 17.82
C GLN A 268 -34.27 34.00 16.71
N THR A 269 -34.00 34.40 15.46
CA THR A 269 -33.77 33.47 14.35
C THR A 269 -32.41 32.78 14.45
N ARG A 270 -31.36 33.52 14.86
CA ARG A 270 -30.04 32.94 15.17
C ARG A 270 -30.14 31.88 16.28
N ALA A 271 -30.83 32.20 17.37
CA ALA A 271 -31.05 31.26 18.47
C ALA A 271 -31.78 30.00 17.99
N PHE A 272 -32.80 30.17 17.15
CA PHE A 272 -33.52 29.05 16.55
C PHE A 272 -32.63 28.16 15.64
N ALA A 273 -31.74 28.75 14.84
CA ALA A 273 -30.80 27.98 14.03
C ALA A 273 -29.90 27.11 14.92
N LEU A 274 -29.39 27.65 16.03
CA LEU A 274 -28.61 26.89 17.02
C LEU A 274 -29.43 25.76 17.68
N ASP A 275 -30.70 26.00 18.00
CA ASP A 275 -31.60 24.95 18.52
C ASP A 275 -31.77 23.81 17.51
N SER A 276 -31.88 24.13 16.21
CA SER A 276 -31.96 23.12 15.16
C SER A 276 -30.68 22.28 15.02
N PHE A 277 -29.51 22.91 15.17
CA PHE A 277 -28.21 22.23 15.18
C PHE A 277 -28.09 21.28 16.37
N ALA A 278 -28.57 21.70 17.54
CA ALA A 278 -28.62 20.87 18.73
C ALA A 278 -29.54 19.66 18.54
N ALA A 279 -30.72 19.84 17.94
CA ALA A 279 -31.65 18.75 17.62
C ALA A 279 -31.02 17.71 16.69
N MET A 280 -30.34 18.16 15.62
CA MET A 280 -29.63 17.29 14.68
C MET A 280 -28.47 16.55 15.34
N SER A 281 -27.64 17.26 16.12
CA SER A 281 -26.54 16.67 16.88
C SER A 281 -27.03 15.55 17.80
N GLN A 282 -28.11 15.81 18.56
CA GLN A 282 -28.70 14.82 19.46
C GLN A 282 -29.27 13.62 18.70
N CYS A 283 -29.91 13.84 17.55
CA CYS A 283 -30.43 12.77 16.70
C CYS A 283 -29.32 11.82 16.21
N LEU A 284 -28.23 12.39 15.70
CA LEU A 284 -27.07 11.65 15.17
C LEU A 284 -26.32 10.89 16.27
N LEU A 285 -26.03 11.55 17.40
CA LEU A 285 -25.36 10.93 18.55
C LEU A 285 -26.17 9.75 19.12
N GLN A 286 -27.51 9.84 19.10
CA GLN A 286 -28.40 8.78 19.57
C GLN A 286 -28.75 7.75 18.48
N ARG A 287 -28.25 7.92 17.24
CA ARG A 287 -28.56 7.06 16.09
C ARG A 287 -30.07 6.83 15.90
N ARG A 288 -30.88 7.89 16.06
CA ARG A 288 -32.36 7.78 16.02
C ARG A 288 -32.87 7.40 14.63
N SER A 289 -32.29 8.00 13.59
CA SER A 289 -32.71 7.87 12.19
C SER A 289 -31.69 7.14 11.31
N LEU A 290 -30.40 7.19 11.65
CA LEU A 290 -29.32 6.57 10.88
C LEU A 290 -28.63 5.45 11.67
N THR A 291 -28.28 4.36 11.00
CA THR A 291 -27.52 3.22 11.54
C THR A 291 -26.62 2.60 10.45
N THR A 292 -25.90 1.54 10.82
CA THR A 292 -25.14 0.70 9.91
C THR A 292 -25.21 -0.73 10.43
N GLU A 293 -26.29 -1.41 10.07
CA GLU A 293 -26.59 -2.77 10.55
C GLU A 293 -26.64 -3.72 9.35
N PRO A 294 -25.87 -4.82 9.31
CA PRO A 294 -25.91 -5.77 8.21
C PRO A 294 -27.30 -6.44 8.13
N ILE A 295 -27.85 -6.51 6.93
CA ILE A 295 -29.19 -7.10 6.69
C ILE A 295 -29.06 -8.51 6.13
N PHE A 296 -28.33 -8.63 5.02
CA PHE A 296 -28.04 -9.89 4.33
C PHE A 296 -26.82 -9.71 3.45
N HIS A 297 -26.22 -10.83 3.02
CA HIS A 297 -25.26 -10.83 1.95
C HIS A 297 -25.74 -11.67 0.78
N SER A 298 -25.33 -11.27 -0.41
CA SER A 298 -25.73 -11.86 -1.69
C SER A 298 -24.48 -12.32 -2.42
N THR A 299 -24.42 -13.60 -2.80
CA THR A 299 -23.29 -14.19 -3.52
C THR A 299 -23.72 -14.63 -4.90
N TRP A 300 -22.95 -14.27 -5.94
CA TRP A 300 -23.24 -14.67 -7.31
C TRP A 300 -22.02 -15.31 -7.98
N SER A 301 -22.00 -16.65 -7.99
CA SER A 301 -20.89 -17.46 -8.50
C SER A 301 -21.28 -18.45 -9.59
N ASP A 302 -22.57 -18.54 -9.94
CA ASP A 302 -23.11 -19.53 -10.87
C ASP A 302 -23.98 -18.81 -11.93
N PRO A 303 -23.58 -18.81 -13.22
CA PRO A 303 -24.36 -18.15 -14.28
C PRO A 303 -25.66 -18.91 -14.62
N PHE A 304 -25.80 -20.17 -14.20
CA PHE A 304 -27.00 -20.98 -14.39
C PHE A 304 -28.08 -20.67 -13.34
N LYS A 305 -27.74 -19.90 -12.31
CA LYS A 305 -28.62 -19.55 -11.18
C LYS A 305 -28.58 -18.05 -10.91
N GLY A 306 -29.60 -17.56 -10.21
CA GLY A 306 -29.58 -16.21 -9.64
C GLY A 306 -28.65 -16.11 -8.42
N PRO A 307 -28.47 -14.89 -7.87
CA PRO A 307 -27.70 -14.71 -6.65
C PRO A 307 -28.34 -15.44 -5.45
N VAL A 308 -27.50 -15.98 -4.58
CA VAL A 308 -27.91 -16.65 -3.34
C VAL A 308 -27.78 -15.66 -2.19
N ARG A 309 -28.89 -15.44 -1.47
CA ARG A 309 -28.97 -14.47 -0.37
C ARG A 309 -29.05 -15.17 0.98
N GLU A 310 -28.18 -14.77 1.89
CA GLU A 310 -28.14 -15.23 3.27
C GLU A 310 -28.49 -14.08 4.21
N PHE A 311 -29.63 -14.21 4.88
CA PHE A 311 -30.19 -13.17 5.74
C PHE A 311 -29.63 -13.26 7.15
N GLY A 312 -29.31 -12.10 7.73
CA GLY A 312 -28.90 -12.00 9.13
C GLY A 312 -30.02 -12.39 10.10
N PRO A 313 -29.69 -12.60 11.39
CA PRO A 313 -30.67 -13.03 12.39
C PRO A 313 -31.75 -11.98 12.69
N THR A 314 -31.49 -10.71 12.42
CA THR A 314 -32.43 -9.59 12.63
C THR A 314 -32.95 -9.09 11.30
N GLN A 315 -34.27 -9.01 11.15
CA GLN A 315 -34.95 -8.56 9.93
C GLN A 315 -35.86 -7.36 10.25
N PHE A 316 -35.90 -6.37 9.35
CA PHE A 316 -36.54 -5.07 9.58
C PHE A 316 -37.80 -4.92 8.72
N VAL A 317 -38.86 -5.62 9.10
CA VAL A 317 -40.11 -5.72 8.32
C VAL A 317 -40.82 -4.36 8.18
N GLU A 318 -40.52 -3.39 9.04
CA GLU A 318 -41.08 -2.04 8.96
C GLU A 318 -40.58 -1.20 7.76
N MET A 319 -39.54 -1.66 7.06
CA MET A 319 -38.92 -0.95 5.92
C MET A 319 -39.49 -1.43 4.57
N PRO A 320 -39.64 -0.54 3.56
CA PRO A 320 -40.27 -0.86 2.27
C PRO A 320 -39.41 -1.74 1.33
N PHE A 321 -38.36 -2.37 1.85
CA PHE A 321 -37.33 -3.07 1.08
C PHE A 321 -37.59 -4.58 0.93
N TYR A 322 -38.39 -5.19 1.80
CA TYR A 322 -38.54 -6.66 1.83
C TYR A 322 -39.67 -7.15 0.94
N ASN A 323 -39.56 -6.91 -0.36
CA ASN A 323 -40.51 -7.42 -1.35
C ASN A 323 -39.81 -7.88 -2.63
N GLN A 324 -40.46 -8.79 -3.36
CA GLN A 324 -39.91 -9.37 -4.58
C GLN A 324 -39.47 -8.30 -5.61
N PRO A 325 -40.26 -7.27 -5.92
CA PRO A 325 -39.85 -6.23 -6.87
C PRO A 325 -38.54 -5.53 -6.50
N PHE A 326 -38.30 -5.25 -5.22
CA PHE A 326 -37.04 -4.64 -4.78
C PHE A 326 -35.87 -5.62 -4.89
N PHE A 327 -36.04 -6.90 -4.51
CA PHE A 327 -34.99 -7.91 -4.69
C PHE A 327 -34.66 -8.16 -6.17
N ASP A 328 -35.64 -8.01 -7.07
CA ASP A 328 -35.39 -8.06 -8.51
C ASP A 328 -34.52 -6.87 -8.96
N ARG A 329 -34.77 -5.65 -8.43
CA ARG A 329 -33.89 -4.49 -8.66
C ARG A 329 -32.48 -4.72 -8.10
N LEU A 330 -32.36 -5.26 -6.89
CA LEU A 330 -31.05 -5.58 -6.31
C LEU A 330 -30.28 -6.59 -7.16
N THR A 331 -30.98 -7.55 -7.77
CA THR A 331 -30.35 -8.51 -8.70
C THR A 331 -29.80 -7.81 -9.96
N GLU A 332 -30.44 -6.75 -10.45
CA GLU A 332 -29.88 -5.94 -11.53
C GLU A 332 -28.67 -5.12 -11.08
N PHE A 333 -28.72 -4.54 -9.88
CA PHE A 333 -27.58 -3.81 -9.30
C PHE A 333 -26.38 -4.73 -9.09
N GLU A 334 -26.58 -5.91 -8.51
CA GLU A 334 -25.56 -6.93 -8.31
C GLU A 334 -24.92 -7.36 -9.63
N PHE A 335 -25.72 -7.51 -10.69
CA PHE A 335 -25.18 -7.81 -12.03
C PHE A 335 -24.25 -6.70 -12.52
N LEU A 336 -24.66 -5.42 -12.42
CA LEU A 336 -23.81 -4.28 -12.80
C LEU A 336 -22.57 -4.17 -11.91
N LEU A 337 -22.71 -4.39 -10.61
CA LEU A 337 -21.61 -4.35 -9.65
C LEU A 337 -20.53 -5.37 -10.01
N HIS A 338 -20.90 -6.61 -10.35
CA HIS A 338 -19.94 -7.65 -10.72
C HIS A 338 -19.44 -7.56 -12.16
N ALA A 339 -20.27 -7.14 -13.12
CA ALA A 339 -19.88 -6.99 -14.53
C ALA A 339 -19.05 -5.72 -14.79
N MET A 340 -19.20 -4.69 -13.96
CA MET A 340 -18.50 -3.40 -14.03
C MET A 340 -17.89 -3.05 -12.67
N PRO A 341 -16.84 -3.78 -12.23
CA PRO A 341 -16.23 -3.56 -10.92
C PRO A 341 -15.56 -2.19 -10.84
N ALA A 342 -15.76 -1.49 -9.72
CA ALA A 342 -15.23 -0.13 -9.51
C ALA A 342 -14.79 0.16 -8.07
N GLY A 343 -15.40 -0.50 -7.08
CA GLY A 343 -15.12 -0.25 -5.67
C GLY A 343 -13.70 -0.64 -5.28
N LYS A 344 -13.07 0.13 -4.38
CA LYS A 344 -11.69 -0.13 -3.93
C LYS A 344 -11.54 -1.54 -3.33
N LEU A 345 -12.36 -1.86 -2.32
CA LEU A 345 -12.37 -3.18 -1.70
C LEU A 345 -12.68 -4.28 -2.73
N GLN A 346 -13.65 -4.02 -3.61
CA GLN A 346 -14.02 -4.95 -4.67
C GLN A 346 -12.82 -5.29 -5.56
N LEU A 347 -12.09 -4.29 -6.04
CA LEU A 347 -10.92 -4.47 -6.90
C LEU A 347 -9.76 -5.16 -6.17
N GLU A 348 -9.49 -4.79 -4.91
CA GLU A 348 -8.49 -5.44 -4.07
C GLU A 348 -8.77 -6.94 -3.89
N ARG A 349 -10.04 -7.33 -3.71
CA ARG A 349 -10.43 -8.73 -3.55
C ARG A 349 -10.52 -9.48 -4.88
N LEU A 350 -10.91 -8.78 -5.94
CA LEU A 350 -11.01 -9.34 -7.29
C LEU A 350 -9.64 -9.67 -7.89
N GLU A 351 -8.58 -8.96 -7.50
CA GLU A 351 -7.22 -9.17 -7.98
C GLU A 351 -6.76 -10.64 -7.86
N ALA A 352 -6.93 -11.24 -6.68
CA ALA A 352 -6.55 -12.64 -6.46
C ALA A 352 -7.38 -13.62 -7.30
N VAL A 353 -8.68 -13.33 -7.47
CA VAL A 353 -9.60 -14.15 -8.25
C VAL A 353 -9.25 -14.11 -9.74
N LEU A 354 -8.90 -12.92 -10.25
CA LEU A 354 -8.44 -12.74 -11.63
C LEU A 354 -7.09 -13.42 -11.87
N LEU A 355 -6.17 -13.35 -10.92
CA LEU A 355 -4.91 -14.08 -10.98
C LEU A 355 -5.16 -15.59 -11.09
N GLU A 356 -5.99 -16.15 -10.20
CA GLU A 356 -6.28 -17.60 -10.22
C GLU A 356 -6.90 -18.01 -11.56
N GLN A 357 -7.87 -17.23 -12.07
CA GLN A 357 -8.45 -17.48 -13.38
C GLN A 357 -7.40 -17.43 -14.49
N GLU A 358 -6.49 -16.46 -14.49
CA GLU A 358 -5.43 -16.36 -15.49
C GLU A 358 -4.47 -17.56 -15.41
N GLN A 359 -4.13 -18.02 -14.21
CA GLN A 359 -3.32 -19.24 -14.04
C GLN A 359 -4.05 -20.48 -14.58
N LEU A 360 -5.34 -20.65 -14.29
CA LEU A 360 -6.14 -21.78 -14.80
C LEU A 360 -6.29 -21.76 -16.32
N LEU A 361 -6.26 -20.57 -16.93
CA LEU A 361 -6.36 -20.37 -18.37
C LEU A 361 -5.05 -20.66 -19.13
N ARG A 362 -3.92 -20.82 -18.41
CA ARG A 362 -2.63 -21.21 -18.99
C ARG A 362 -2.71 -22.60 -19.62
N THR A 363 -1.94 -22.77 -20.68
CA THR A 363 -1.78 -24.01 -21.42
C THR A 363 -0.43 -24.62 -21.12
N HIS A 364 -0.40 -25.89 -20.78
CA HIS A 364 0.80 -26.67 -20.45
C HIS A 364 1.07 -27.70 -21.54
N GLY A 365 2.33 -28.14 -21.67
CA GLY A 365 2.74 -29.09 -22.71
C GLY A 365 2.06 -30.46 -22.66
N ASN A 366 1.46 -30.83 -21.53
CA ASN A 366 0.77 -32.10 -21.26
C ASN A 366 -0.77 -31.99 -21.30
N ASP A 367 -1.31 -30.86 -21.77
CA ASP A 367 -2.76 -30.64 -21.77
C ASP A 367 -3.55 -31.53 -22.74
N THR A 368 -4.75 -31.91 -22.30
CA THR A 368 -5.79 -32.58 -23.09
C THR A 368 -7.05 -31.72 -23.09
N GLU A 369 -7.97 -31.95 -24.04
CA GLU A 369 -9.27 -31.25 -24.06
C GLU A 369 -10.02 -31.39 -22.71
N ARG A 370 -9.93 -32.57 -22.09
CA ARG A 370 -10.49 -32.86 -20.77
C ARG A 370 -9.87 -32.00 -19.66
N THR A 371 -8.53 -31.86 -19.63
CA THR A 371 -7.86 -31.05 -18.59
C THR A 371 -8.15 -29.56 -18.77
N ILE A 372 -8.17 -29.07 -20.01
CA ILE A 372 -8.54 -27.69 -20.33
C ILE A 372 -9.99 -27.41 -19.91
N LYS A 373 -10.94 -28.29 -20.25
CA LYS A 373 -12.36 -28.15 -19.87
C LYS A 373 -12.53 -28.14 -18.35
N ALA A 374 -11.86 -29.04 -17.62
CA ALA A 374 -11.89 -29.07 -16.16
C ALA A 374 -11.39 -27.76 -15.52
N ARG A 375 -10.29 -27.19 -16.05
CA ARG A 375 -9.79 -25.89 -15.57
C ARG A 375 -10.71 -24.73 -15.93
N LEU A 376 -11.37 -24.75 -17.09
CA LEU A 376 -12.36 -23.73 -17.47
C LEU A 376 -13.57 -23.75 -16.53
N TRP A 377 -14.05 -24.94 -16.14
CA TRP A 377 -15.10 -25.07 -15.11
C TRP A 377 -14.64 -24.53 -13.75
N LYS A 378 -13.42 -24.87 -13.32
CA LYS A 378 -12.85 -24.32 -12.09
C LYS A 378 -12.75 -22.79 -12.15
N ALA A 379 -12.24 -22.24 -13.26
CA ALA A 379 -12.15 -20.80 -13.46
C ALA A 379 -13.53 -20.13 -13.43
N LEU A 380 -14.56 -20.74 -14.01
CA LEU A 380 -15.94 -20.21 -13.95
C LEU A 380 -16.43 -20.17 -12.50
N SER A 381 -16.14 -21.21 -11.71
CA SER A 381 -16.56 -21.28 -10.30
C SER A 381 -15.87 -20.25 -9.40
N CYS A 382 -14.65 -19.80 -9.75
CA CYS A 382 -13.97 -18.71 -9.04
C CYS A 382 -14.71 -17.37 -9.25
N ASN A 383 -15.16 -17.08 -10.46
CA ASN A 383 -15.95 -15.88 -10.78
C ASN A 383 -16.72 -16.04 -12.11
N ALA A 384 -18.05 -15.98 -12.04
CA ALA A 384 -18.93 -16.14 -13.18
C ALA A 384 -18.94 -14.96 -14.17
N PHE A 385 -18.38 -13.81 -13.80
CA PHE A 385 -18.42 -12.56 -14.58
C PHE A 385 -17.19 -12.36 -15.47
N ASN A 386 -16.26 -13.32 -15.50
CA ASN A 386 -15.15 -13.28 -16.45
C ASN A 386 -15.59 -13.74 -17.84
N ARG A 387 -15.82 -12.78 -18.73
CA ARG A 387 -16.26 -13.01 -20.12
C ARG A 387 -15.38 -14.00 -20.89
N LYS A 388 -14.05 -13.92 -20.75
CA LYS A 388 -13.11 -14.78 -21.48
C LYS A 388 -13.27 -16.23 -21.06
N VAL A 389 -13.42 -16.48 -19.76
CA VAL A 389 -13.68 -17.82 -19.21
C VAL A 389 -15.00 -18.36 -19.73
N VAL A 390 -16.09 -17.59 -19.61
CA VAL A 390 -17.44 -17.98 -20.05
C VAL A 390 -17.46 -18.35 -21.53
N LYS A 391 -16.91 -17.49 -22.41
CA LYS A 391 -16.89 -17.72 -23.86
C LYS A 391 -16.04 -18.94 -24.24
N ARG A 392 -14.88 -19.13 -23.61
CA ARG A 392 -14.02 -20.31 -23.85
C ARG A 392 -14.70 -21.60 -23.42
N LEU A 393 -15.36 -21.60 -22.26
CA LEU A 393 -16.09 -22.77 -21.76
C LEU A 393 -17.30 -23.11 -22.63
N ALA A 394 -18.10 -22.11 -23.02
CA ALA A 394 -19.24 -22.31 -23.92
C ALA A 394 -18.81 -22.96 -25.25
N LEU A 395 -17.68 -22.51 -25.82
CA LEU A 395 -17.11 -23.09 -27.03
C LEU A 395 -16.65 -24.54 -26.82
N ALA A 396 -15.95 -24.81 -25.71
CA ALA A 396 -15.48 -26.16 -25.38
C ALA A 396 -16.64 -27.15 -25.21
N LEU A 397 -17.71 -26.76 -24.51
CA LEU A 397 -18.91 -27.57 -24.32
C LEU A 397 -19.63 -27.85 -25.64
N ARG A 398 -19.73 -26.85 -26.52
CA ARG A 398 -20.34 -27.01 -27.84
C ARG A 398 -19.57 -28.00 -28.71
N ASN A 399 -18.24 -28.01 -28.64
CA ASN A 399 -17.40 -28.96 -29.36
C ASN A 399 -17.58 -30.40 -28.84
N ASP A 400 -17.88 -30.55 -27.55
CA ASP A 400 -18.13 -31.85 -26.90
C ASP A 400 -19.59 -32.34 -27.02
N GLY A 401 -20.47 -31.56 -27.67
CA GLY A 401 -21.88 -31.89 -27.86
C GLY A 401 -22.81 -31.54 -26.69
N GLU A 402 -22.30 -30.86 -25.66
CA GLU A 402 -23.03 -30.38 -24.47
C GLU A 402 -23.74 -29.05 -24.80
N SER A 403 -24.77 -29.11 -25.66
CA SER A 403 -25.37 -27.90 -26.27
C SER A 403 -26.22 -27.07 -25.30
N ASP A 404 -26.92 -27.71 -24.35
CA ASP A 404 -27.82 -27.01 -23.42
C ASP A 404 -27.03 -26.07 -22.49
N GLU A 405 -25.95 -26.56 -21.88
CA GLU A 405 -25.07 -25.75 -21.03
C GLU A 405 -24.33 -24.67 -21.83
N ALA A 406 -23.90 -24.99 -23.05
CA ALA A 406 -23.23 -24.03 -23.93
C ALA A 406 -24.15 -22.86 -24.30
N ASP A 407 -25.45 -23.09 -24.49
CA ASP A 407 -26.42 -22.06 -24.82
C ASP A 407 -26.71 -21.12 -23.64
N VAL A 408 -26.80 -21.65 -22.41
CA VAL A 408 -26.92 -20.82 -21.21
C VAL A 408 -25.70 -19.93 -21.02
N LEU A 409 -24.49 -20.47 -21.15
CA LEU A 409 -23.26 -19.68 -21.05
C LEU A 409 -23.13 -18.65 -22.19
N SER A 410 -23.62 -18.97 -23.39
CA SER A 410 -23.65 -18.03 -24.52
C SER A 410 -24.61 -16.87 -24.24
N ALA A 411 -25.78 -17.13 -23.67
CA ALA A 411 -26.73 -16.10 -23.24
C ALA A 411 -26.13 -15.23 -22.13
N TRP A 412 -25.45 -15.83 -21.15
CA TRP A 412 -24.75 -15.12 -20.09
C TRP A 412 -23.63 -14.21 -20.64
N ALA A 413 -22.82 -14.72 -21.57
CA ALA A 413 -21.80 -13.93 -22.25
C ALA A 413 -22.40 -12.73 -23.01
N GLY A 414 -23.54 -12.93 -23.69
CA GLY A 414 -24.27 -11.83 -24.35
C GLY A 414 -24.77 -10.77 -23.37
N ARG A 415 -25.21 -11.19 -22.17
CA ARG A 415 -25.62 -10.27 -21.10
C ARG A 415 -24.44 -9.45 -20.56
N LEU A 416 -23.27 -10.06 -20.42
CA LEU A 416 -22.03 -9.35 -20.04
C LEU A 416 -21.62 -8.33 -21.12
N ASP A 417 -21.62 -8.74 -22.40
CA ASP A 417 -21.26 -7.87 -23.52
C ASP A 417 -22.18 -6.64 -23.64
N ALA A 418 -23.43 -6.73 -23.17
CA ALA A 418 -24.40 -5.63 -23.23
C ALA A 418 -24.10 -4.47 -22.25
N VAL A 419 -23.27 -4.69 -21.22
CA VAL A 419 -22.94 -3.66 -20.21
C VAL A 419 -21.48 -3.26 -20.21
N SER A 420 -20.57 -4.16 -20.54
CA SER A 420 -19.14 -3.87 -20.58
C SER A 420 -18.41 -4.77 -21.56
N THR A 421 -17.53 -4.16 -22.34
CA THR A 421 -16.59 -4.89 -23.21
C THR A 421 -15.19 -5.00 -22.61
N GLN A 422 -15.00 -4.51 -21.38
CA GLN A 422 -13.71 -4.48 -20.70
C GLN A 422 -13.13 -5.89 -20.54
N ASP A 423 -11.85 -6.03 -20.89
CA ASP A 423 -11.13 -7.29 -20.75
C ASP A 423 -10.62 -7.45 -19.31
N SER A 424 -10.91 -8.61 -18.70
CA SER A 424 -10.47 -8.94 -17.34
C SER A 424 -8.94 -9.02 -17.22
N ARG A 425 -8.20 -9.41 -18.27
CA ARG A 425 -6.74 -9.36 -18.27
C ARG A 425 -6.24 -7.91 -18.25
N VAL A 426 -6.86 -7.02 -19.04
CA VAL A 426 -6.51 -5.58 -19.02
C VAL A 426 -6.81 -4.94 -17.66
N LEU A 427 -7.85 -5.41 -16.95
CA LEU A 427 -8.11 -4.98 -15.58
C LEU A 427 -7.00 -5.48 -14.63
N LEU A 428 -6.64 -6.77 -14.71
CA LEU A 428 -5.57 -7.36 -13.91
C LEU A 428 -4.22 -6.67 -14.18
N ASP A 429 -3.90 -6.34 -15.44
CA ASP A 429 -2.66 -5.66 -15.84
C ASP A 429 -2.47 -4.28 -15.19
N LYS A 430 -3.56 -3.65 -14.75
CA LYS A 430 -3.53 -2.37 -14.00
C LYS A 430 -3.38 -2.56 -12.49
N MET A 431 -3.51 -3.80 -11.99
CA MET A 431 -3.37 -4.16 -10.57
C MET A 431 -1.91 -4.60 -10.28
N PRO A 432 -1.44 -4.49 -9.03
CA PRO A 432 -0.06 -4.83 -8.66
C PRO A 432 0.40 -6.23 -9.11
N THR A 433 -0.45 -7.24 -8.94
CA THR A 433 -0.18 -8.62 -9.35
C THR A 433 -0.02 -8.74 -10.86
N GLY A 434 -0.89 -8.11 -11.65
CA GLY A 434 -0.79 -8.18 -13.11
C GLY A 434 0.41 -7.42 -13.65
N GLN A 435 0.76 -6.27 -13.04
CA GLN A 435 2.01 -5.56 -13.35
C GLN A 435 3.23 -6.46 -13.10
N LEU A 436 3.26 -7.17 -11.97
CA LEU A 436 4.32 -8.12 -11.66
C LEU A 436 4.34 -9.33 -12.62
N LEU A 437 3.18 -9.85 -13.02
CA LEU A 437 3.12 -10.92 -14.03
C LEU A 437 3.69 -10.45 -15.37
N ASN A 438 3.27 -9.27 -15.85
CA ASN A 438 3.82 -8.68 -17.08
C ASN A 438 5.33 -8.45 -16.98
N TRP A 439 5.80 -8.03 -15.80
CA TRP A 439 7.23 -7.87 -15.52
C TRP A 439 7.98 -9.20 -15.59
N LEU A 440 7.45 -10.28 -15.00
CA LEU A 440 8.06 -11.62 -15.10
C LEU A 440 8.04 -12.16 -16.54
N GLU A 441 6.93 -11.98 -17.26
CA GLU A 441 6.76 -12.43 -18.64
C GLU A 441 7.76 -11.75 -19.58
N ALA A 442 8.01 -10.45 -19.41
CA ALA A 442 8.95 -9.67 -20.22
C ALA A 442 10.41 -10.15 -20.12
N ARG A 443 10.76 -10.88 -19.06
CA ARG A 443 12.14 -11.30 -18.74
C ARG A 443 12.53 -12.66 -19.29
N GLY A 444 11.55 -13.48 -19.69
CA GLY A 444 11.82 -14.76 -20.34
C GLY A 444 12.62 -14.57 -21.63
N PRO A 445 13.70 -15.33 -21.87
CA PRO A 445 14.45 -15.20 -23.11
C PRO A 445 13.61 -15.63 -24.31
N ASP A 446 13.66 -14.87 -25.39
CA ASP A 446 13.09 -15.31 -26.66
C ASP A 446 13.90 -16.48 -27.27
N LYS A 447 13.44 -17.02 -28.41
CA LYS A 447 14.08 -18.16 -29.07
C LYS A 447 15.52 -17.89 -29.50
N GLU A 448 15.84 -16.68 -29.94
CA GLU A 448 17.19 -16.32 -30.41
C GLU A 448 18.14 -16.12 -29.22
N GLN A 449 17.65 -15.45 -28.18
CA GLN A 449 18.34 -15.26 -26.91
C GLN A 449 18.64 -16.62 -26.25
N ALA A 450 17.65 -17.51 -26.15
CA ALA A 450 17.84 -18.86 -25.62
C ALA A 450 18.91 -19.65 -26.39
N ALA A 451 18.94 -19.53 -27.72
CA ALA A 451 19.98 -20.15 -28.55
C ALA A 451 21.37 -19.52 -28.34
N SER A 452 21.45 -18.21 -28.09
CA SER A 452 22.69 -17.52 -27.76
C SER A 452 23.24 -17.98 -26.40
N ILE A 453 22.38 -18.04 -25.38
CA ILE A 453 22.72 -18.51 -24.03
C ILE A 453 23.23 -19.96 -24.11
N ALA A 454 22.53 -20.84 -24.82
CA ALA A 454 22.96 -22.22 -24.99
C ALA A 454 24.34 -22.35 -25.66
N ARG A 455 24.63 -21.53 -26.68
CA ARG A 455 25.97 -21.48 -27.32
C ARG A 455 27.06 -20.99 -26.37
N HIS A 456 26.78 -19.95 -25.60
CA HIS A 456 27.73 -19.42 -24.62
C HIS A 456 28.07 -20.47 -23.55
N LEU A 457 27.05 -21.09 -22.94
CA LEU A 457 27.24 -22.13 -21.94
C LEU A 457 28.02 -23.33 -22.51
N ALA A 458 27.71 -23.77 -23.74
CA ALA A 458 28.46 -24.83 -24.41
C ALA A 458 29.94 -24.48 -24.64
N ALA A 459 30.25 -23.23 -25.01
CA ALA A 459 31.61 -22.75 -25.22
C ALA A 459 32.45 -22.71 -23.92
N LYS A 460 31.79 -22.58 -22.77
CA LYS A 460 32.41 -22.49 -21.44
C LYS A 460 32.47 -23.82 -20.69
N GLY A 461 32.18 -24.95 -21.37
CA GLY A 461 32.26 -26.28 -20.78
C GLY A 461 30.94 -26.84 -20.25
N GLY A 462 29.82 -26.16 -20.51
CA GLY A 462 28.47 -26.57 -20.11
C GLY A 462 27.83 -25.65 -19.07
N SER A 463 26.56 -25.89 -18.79
CA SER A 463 25.83 -25.20 -17.72
C SER A 463 26.20 -25.80 -16.36
N PRO A 464 26.32 -24.99 -15.29
CA PRO A 464 26.29 -25.54 -13.94
C PRO A 464 25.00 -26.35 -13.74
N ARG A 465 25.12 -27.47 -13.02
CA ARG A 465 24.00 -28.35 -12.73
C ARG A 465 23.41 -28.03 -11.36
N PHE A 466 22.11 -27.75 -11.33
CA PHE A 466 21.39 -27.47 -10.09
C PHE A 466 20.70 -28.73 -9.56
N CYS A 467 20.83 -29.00 -8.26
CA CYS A 467 20.06 -30.02 -7.54
C CYS A 467 18.94 -29.33 -6.77
N ILE A 468 17.70 -29.58 -7.17
CA ILE A 468 16.50 -29.10 -6.50
C ILE A 468 16.10 -30.18 -5.49
N LEU A 469 16.35 -29.91 -4.22
CA LEU A 469 15.93 -30.71 -3.07
C LEU A 469 14.48 -30.32 -2.74
N LEU A 470 13.52 -31.08 -3.25
CA LEU A 470 12.10 -30.75 -3.19
C LEU A 470 11.42 -31.45 -2.03
N LEU A 471 10.89 -30.68 -1.07
CA LEU A 471 10.18 -31.20 0.10
C LEU A 471 8.69 -31.36 -0.20
N ASP A 472 8.21 -32.60 -0.15
CA ASP A 472 6.78 -32.95 -0.22
C ASP A 472 6.36 -33.67 1.08
N LEU A 473 6.48 -32.95 2.21
CA LEU A 473 6.24 -33.53 3.53
C LEU A 473 4.74 -33.75 3.81
N ASN A 474 3.86 -33.04 3.10
CA ASN A 474 2.41 -33.12 3.24
C ASN A 474 1.76 -34.13 2.26
N ASN A 475 2.53 -34.74 1.35
CA ASN A 475 2.04 -35.64 0.32
C ASN A 475 0.94 -34.98 -0.55
N ASP A 476 1.25 -33.81 -1.09
CA ASP A 476 0.34 -32.99 -1.90
C ASP A 476 0.72 -33.09 -3.39
N ALA A 477 0.03 -34.00 -4.09
CA ALA A 477 0.30 -34.28 -5.49
C ALA A 477 0.01 -33.08 -6.42
N ASP A 478 -0.97 -32.24 -6.11
CA ASP A 478 -1.33 -31.08 -6.93
C ASP A 478 -0.24 -30.00 -6.84
N LYS A 479 0.29 -29.77 -5.63
CA LYS A 479 1.45 -28.89 -5.42
C LYS A 479 2.71 -29.42 -6.09
N LEU A 480 2.98 -30.72 -5.97
CA LEU A 480 4.12 -31.35 -6.62
C LEU A 480 4.04 -31.19 -8.15
N GLN A 481 2.85 -31.39 -8.73
CA GLN A 481 2.61 -31.20 -10.15
C GLN A 481 2.83 -29.74 -10.57
N THR A 482 2.37 -28.78 -9.77
CA THR A 482 2.58 -27.33 -10.01
C THR A 482 4.07 -27.00 -10.13
N THR A 483 4.91 -27.51 -9.23
CA THR A 483 6.37 -27.33 -9.31
C THR A 483 6.96 -27.97 -10.57
N PHE A 484 6.55 -29.20 -10.92
CA PHE A 484 7.03 -29.86 -12.13
C PHE A 484 6.65 -29.13 -13.41
N ASP A 485 5.41 -28.67 -13.53
CA ASP A 485 4.93 -27.92 -14.70
C ASP A 485 5.76 -26.65 -14.91
N SER A 486 6.06 -25.91 -13.84
CA SER A 486 6.90 -24.70 -13.93
C SER A 486 8.33 -24.97 -14.45
N LEU A 487 8.93 -26.09 -14.07
CA LEU A 487 10.26 -26.50 -14.53
C LEU A 487 10.25 -27.02 -15.98
N LEU A 488 9.20 -27.73 -16.37
CA LEU A 488 9.03 -28.25 -17.72
C LEU A 488 8.78 -27.12 -18.74
N ASP A 489 8.01 -26.11 -18.34
CA ASP A 489 7.69 -24.93 -19.14
C ASP A 489 8.89 -23.97 -19.28
N SER A 490 9.90 -24.05 -18.40
CA SER A 490 11.16 -23.30 -18.51
C SER A 490 11.99 -23.71 -19.75
N HIS A 491 12.93 -22.86 -20.21
CA HIS A 491 13.94 -23.23 -21.22
C HIS A 491 15.18 -23.93 -20.63
N PHE A 492 15.32 -23.94 -19.30
CA PHE A 492 16.46 -24.52 -18.61
C PHE A 492 16.34 -26.05 -18.46
N ARG A 493 17.43 -26.79 -18.65
CA ARG A 493 17.41 -28.29 -18.63
C ARG A 493 18.54 -28.92 -17.79
N ALA A 494 19.50 -28.14 -17.31
CA ALA A 494 20.64 -28.65 -16.53
C ALA A 494 20.32 -28.71 -15.03
N PHE A 495 19.25 -29.45 -14.68
CA PHE A 495 18.86 -29.66 -13.29
C PHE A 495 18.64 -31.14 -12.98
N GLN A 496 18.65 -31.46 -11.69
CA GLN A 496 18.21 -32.71 -11.10
C GLN A 496 17.21 -32.38 -9.99
N ILE A 497 16.14 -33.14 -9.87
CA ILE A 497 15.15 -33.02 -8.81
C ILE A 497 15.24 -34.24 -7.90
N VAL A 498 15.43 -34.02 -6.61
CA VAL A 498 15.34 -35.04 -5.56
C VAL A 498 14.14 -34.72 -4.69
N VAL A 499 13.08 -35.51 -4.81
CA VAL A 499 11.83 -35.35 -4.07
C VAL A 499 11.90 -36.14 -2.78
N PHE A 500 11.82 -35.44 -1.64
CA PHE A 500 11.71 -36.04 -0.32
C PHE A 500 10.24 -36.03 0.10
N THR A 501 9.58 -37.18 -0.03
CA THR A 501 8.12 -37.31 0.18
C THR A 501 7.77 -38.27 1.31
N THR A 502 6.71 -37.95 2.04
CA THR A 502 6.06 -38.87 2.99
C THR A 502 5.07 -39.82 2.28
N GLY A 503 4.76 -39.56 1.01
CA GLY A 503 3.89 -40.35 0.14
C GLY A 503 4.48 -41.67 -0.33
N GLU A 504 3.64 -42.56 -0.86
CA GLU A 504 4.07 -43.83 -1.44
C GLU A 504 4.80 -43.62 -2.78
N ILE A 505 5.95 -44.29 -2.95
CA ILE A 505 6.75 -44.16 -4.17
C ILE A 505 6.27 -45.22 -5.17
N THR A 506 5.68 -44.76 -6.27
CA THR A 506 5.08 -45.63 -7.30
C THR A 506 6.09 -46.22 -8.28
N SER A 507 7.33 -45.72 -8.33
CA SER A 507 8.38 -46.19 -9.23
C SER A 507 9.78 -46.06 -8.61
N ALA A 508 10.57 -47.14 -8.67
CA ALA A 508 11.94 -47.13 -8.18
C ALA A 508 12.83 -46.23 -9.06
N THR A 509 13.37 -45.16 -8.47
CA THR A 509 14.31 -44.24 -9.11
C THR A 509 15.66 -44.30 -8.41
N ARG A 510 16.72 -43.84 -9.06
CA ARG A 510 18.08 -43.79 -8.51
C ARG A 510 18.62 -42.36 -8.55
N VAL A 511 19.66 -42.10 -7.76
CA VAL A 511 20.30 -40.77 -7.64
C VAL A 511 20.96 -40.29 -8.95
N GLU A 512 21.14 -41.15 -9.95
CA GLU A 512 21.64 -40.74 -11.27
C GLU A 512 20.53 -40.26 -12.21
N ASN A 513 19.25 -40.50 -11.87
CA ASN A 513 18.11 -40.05 -12.67
C ASN A 513 17.86 -38.55 -12.48
N THR A 514 17.32 -37.90 -13.51
CA THR A 514 16.89 -36.48 -13.45
C THR A 514 15.86 -36.25 -12.36
N LEU A 515 14.96 -37.21 -12.14
CA LEU A 515 13.97 -37.19 -11.06
C LEU A 515 14.24 -38.40 -10.15
N HIS A 516 14.47 -38.14 -8.87
CA HIS A 516 14.71 -39.16 -7.86
C HIS A 516 13.78 -38.96 -6.66
N PHE A 517 13.07 -40.01 -6.26
CA PHE A 517 12.20 -40.01 -5.08
C PHE A 517 12.88 -40.69 -3.90
N VAL A 518 12.82 -40.04 -2.74
CA VAL A 518 13.36 -40.51 -1.46
C VAL A 518 12.23 -40.47 -0.44
N LYS A 519 11.92 -41.65 0.14
CA LYS A 519 10.91 -41.74 1.20
C LYS A 519 11.48 -41.17 2.49
N VAL A 520 10.76 -40.26 3.12
CA VAL A 520 11.15 -39.61 4.39
C VAL A 520 10.00 -39.57 5.38
N SER A 521 10.31 -39.19 6.61
CA SER A 521 9.38 -38.72 7.63
C SER A 521 9.74 -37.30 8.05
N ALA A 522 8.84 -36.63 8.79
CA ALA A 522 9.09 -35.32 9.37
C ALA A 522 10.34 -35.29 10.29
N ASP A 523 10.72 -36.42 10.88
CA ASP A 523 11.84 -36.49 11.83
C ASP A 523 13.20 -36.82 11.18
N ASN A 524 13.22 -37.30 9.94
CA ASN A 524 14.45 -37.82 9.31
C ASN A 524 14.81 -37.18 7.97
N TYR A 525 13.99 -36.28 7.42
CA TYR A 525 14.23 -35.71 6.10
C TYR A 525 15.58 -34.99 6.00
N ILE A 526 16.00 -34.25 7.05
CA ILE A 526 17.34 -33.62 7.11
C ILE A 526 18.46 -34.65 7.01
N GLU A 527 18.34 -35.77 7.75
CA GLU A 527 19.35 -36.84 7.69
C GLU A 527 19.41 -37.46 6.29
N LYS A 528 18.26 -37.63 5.63
CA LYS A 528 18.16 -38.17 4.27
C LYS A 528 18.72 -37.20 3.23
N ILE A 529 18.48 -35.90 3.35
CA ILE A 529 19.14 -34.88 2.53
C ILE A 529 20.66 -35.02 2.67
N ASN A 530 21.15 -35.08 3.92
CA ASN A 530 22.58 -35.16 4.18
C ASN A 530 23.24 -36.44 3.65
N GLN A 531 22.49 -37.54 3.54
CA GLN A 531 22.95 -38.80 2.94
C GLN A 531 22.98 -38.75 1.41
N VAL A 532 22.04 -38.06 0.77
CA VAL A 532 21.87 -38.05 -0.69
C VAL A 532 22.80 -37.03 -1.37
N VAL A 533 22.87 -35.81 -0.85
CA VAL A 533 23.60 -34.68 -1.47
C VAL A 533 25.05 -35.00 -1.86
N PRO A 534 25.88 -35.67 -1.01
CA PRO A 534 27.26 -36.00 -1.36
C PRO A 534 27.41 -36.91 -2.58
N ASN A 535 26.37 -37.68 -2.92
CA ASN A 535 26.35 -38.62 -4.04
C ASN A 535 25.80 -38.00 -5.34
N THR A 536 25.29 -36.77 -5.29
CA THR A 536 24.80 -36.06 -6.48
C THR A 536 25.95 -35.56 -7.35
N ARG A 537 25.67 -35.40 -8.66
CA ARG A 537 26.61 -34.83 -9.65
C ARG A 537 26.33 -33.37 -9.97
N CYS A 538 25.66 -32.67 -9.06
CA CYS A 538 25.30 -31.27 -9.22
C CYS A 538 26.37 -30.36 -8.60
N ASP A 539 26.44 -29.13 -9.08
CA ASP A 539 27.38 -28.12 -8.62
C ASP A 539 26.75 -27.24 -7.53
N TRP A 540 25.45 -26.97 -7.66
CA TRP A 540 24.67 -26.10 -6.79
C TRP A 540 23.45 -26.83 -6.24
N LEU A 541 23.07 -26.48 -5.00
CA LEU A 541 21.94 -27.05 -4.28
C LEU A 541 20.91 -25.96 -4.02
N LEU A 542 19.63 -26.29 -4.19
CA LEU A 542 18.49 -25.45 -3.86
C LEU A 542 17.50 -26.28 -3.03
N LEU A 543 17.14 -25.83 -1.83
CA LEU A 543 16.03 -26.40 -1.08
C LEU A 543 14.74 -25.68 -1.51
N ALA A 544 13.68 -26.42 -1.85
CA ALA A 544 12.37 -25.89 -2.25
C ALA A 544 11.24 -26.76 -1.70
N GLU A 545 10.03 -26.24 -1.67
CA GLU A 545 8.83 -26.96 -1.25
C GLU A 545 7.93 -27.30 -2.43
N ALA A 546 7.20 -28.42 -2.33
CA ALA A 546 6.17 -28.76 -3.29
C ALA A 546 5.13 -27.62 -3.35
N GLY A 547 4.88 -27.11 -4.55
CA GLY A 547 4.01 -25.97 -4.82
C GLY A 547 4.75 -24.67 -5.13
N ASP A 548 6.06 -24.61 -4.92
CA ASP A 548 6.89 -23.51 -5.42
C ASP A 548 6.99 -23.59 -6.96
N GLU A 549 6.80 -22.47 -7.65
CA GLU A 549 6.86 -22.36 -9.10
C GLU A 549 8.18 -21.70 -9.52
N PHE A 550 8.96 -22.31 -10.40
CA PHE A 550 10.18 -21.70 -10.95
C PHE A 550 9.84 -20.65 -12.01
N THR A 551 10.53 -19.51 -11.94
CA THR A 551 10.39 -18.47 -12.97
C THR A 551 11.08 -18.87 -14.27
N SER A 552 10.68 -18.27 -15.38
CA SER A 552 11.22 -18.57 -16.72
C SER A 552 12.69 -18.15 -16.88
N SER A 553 13.11 -17.08 -16.19
CA SER A 553 14.44 -16.46 -16.27
C SER A 553 15.39 -16.89 -15.15
N GLY A 554 14.91 -17.18 -13.94
CA GLY A 554 15.73 -17.31 -12.73
C GLY A 554 16.90 -18.29 -12.84
N LEU A 555 16.63 -19.57 -13.15
CA LEU A 555 17.70 -20.58 -13.29
C LEU A 555 18.61 -20.32 -14.50
N ILE A 556 18.11 -19.66 -15.55
CA ILE A 556 18.89 -19.33 -16.74
C ILE A 556 19.91 -18.25 -16.39
N GLN A 557 19.47 -17.17 -15.75
CA GLN A 557 20.35 -16.09 -15.32
C GLN A 557 21.37 -16.60 -14.28
N ALA A 558 20.92 -17.38 -13.29
CA ALA A 558 21.80 -18.03 -12.33
C ALA A 558 22.88 -18.87 -13.03
N SER A 559 22.53 -19.60 -14.09
CA SER A 559 23.50 -20.45 -14.81
C SER A 559 24.61 -19.67 -15.51
N VAL A 560 24.33 -18.45 -15.97
CA VAL A 560 25.29 -17.60 -16.66
C VAL A 560 26.17 -16.87 -15.64
N GLU A 561 25.57 -16.26 -14.62
CA GLU A 561 26.31 -15.48 -13.62
C GLU A 561 27.19 -16.36 -12.72
N LEU A 562 26.68 -17.50 -12.24
CA LEU A 562 27.47 -18.41 -11.40
C LEU A 562 28.64 -19.05 -12.12
N LEU A 563 28.56 -19.19 -13.46
CA LEU A 563 29.68 -19.66 -14.27
C LEU A 563 30.82 -18.64 -14.33
N ALA A 564 30.50 -17.34 -14.21
CA ALA A 564 31.46 -16.25 -14.17
C ALA A 564 32.00 -15.96 -12.75
N ALA A 565 31.42 -16.55 -11.70
CA ALA A 565 31.73 -16.29 -10.29
C ALA A 565 32.17 -17.57 -9.52
N PRO A 566 33.31 -18.21 -9.86
CA PRO A 566 33.75 -19.47 -9.26
C PRO A 566 34.08 -19.37 -7.76
N GLU A 567 34.41 -18.18 -7.26
CA GLU A 567 34.65 -17.89 -5.84
C GLU A 567 33.36 -17.83 -5.00
N CYS A 568 32.19 -17.82 -5.65
CA CYS A 568 30.92 -17.78 -4.94
C CYS A 568 30.68 -19.09 -4.18
N ARG A 569 30.23 -18.97 -2.93
CA ARG A 569 29.94 -20.07 -2.00
C ARG A 569 28.44 -20.31 -1.86
N ALA A 570 27.67 -19.23 -1.80
CA ALA A 570 26.21 -19.28 -1.68
C ALA A 570 25.60 -17.99 -2.23
N VAL A 571 24.44 -18.11 -2.88
CA VAL A 571 23.70 -16.99 -3.48
C VAL A 571 22.26 -16.98 -3.01
N CYS A 572 21.80 -15.86 -2.46
CA CYS A 572 20.37 -15.60 -2.32
C CYS A 572 19.83 -15.09 -3.65
N ALA A 573 18.60 -15.45 -3.99
CA ALA A 573 17.91 -14.89 -5.14
C ALA A 573 16.74 -14.02 -4.68
N ASP A 574 16.15 -13.25 -5.59
CA ASP A 574 14.85 -12.64 -5.34
C ASP A 574 13.74 -13.70 -5.38
N GLU A 575 12.56 -13.33 -4.89
CA GLU A 575 11.38 -14.19 -4.91
C GLU A 575 10.13 -13.38 -5.25
N VAL A 576 9.07 -14.10 -5.60
CA VAL A 576 7.72 -13.57 -5.59
C VAL A 576 6.91 -14.35 -4.57
N HIS A 577 6.26 -13.63 -3.66
CA HIS A 577 5.46 -14.23 -2.61
C HIS A 577 3.98 -14.19 -2.97
N ARG A 578 3.36 -15.36 -2.95
CA ARG A 578 1.91 -15.48 -2.93
C ARG A 578 1.40 -15.23 -1.52
N GLN A 579 0.62 -14.17 -1.36
CA GLN A 579 0.02 -13.77 -0.10
C GLN A 579 -1.15 -14.70 0.26
N ALA A 580 -1.57 -14.68 1.53
CA ALA A 580 -2.74 -15.45 1.99
C ALA A 580 -4.05 -15.05 1.27
N SER A 581 -4.12 -13.82 0.73
CA SER A 581 -5.20 -13.36 -0.14
C SER A 581 -5.22 -14.04 -1.51
N GLY A 582 -4.12 -14.65 -1.93
CA GLY A 582 -3.88 -15.20 -3.26
C GLY A 582 -3.12 -14.26 -4.19
N THR A 583 -2.99 -12.97 -3.87
CA THR A 583 -2.24 -11.98 -4.68
C THR A 583 -0.73 -12.21 -4.64
N LEU A 584 0.01 -11.62 -5.59
CA LEU A 584 1.47 -11.72 -5.66
C LEU A 584 2.14 -10.44 -5.16
N THR A 585 3.31 -10.56 -4.56
CA THR A 585 4.13 -9.43 -4.13
C THR A 585 5.61 -9.75 -4.38
N PRO A 586 6.39 -8.84 -4.99
CA PRO A 586 7.80 -9.08 -5.22
C PRO A 586 8.60 -8.92 -3.91
N VAL A 587 9.54 -9.84 -3.70
CA VAL A 587 10.55 -9.79 -2.63
C VAL A 587 11.91 -9.64 -3.28
N PHE A 588 12.22 -8.38 -3.57
CA PHE A 588 13.46 -7.90 -4.13
C PHE A 588 14.40 -7.51 -2.98
N ARG A 589 15.35 -8.38 -2.73
CA ARG A 589 16.32 -8.26 -1.65
C ARG A 589 17.39 -7.24 -2.06
N PRO A 590 17.98 -6.49 -1.10
CA PRO A 590 19.25 -5.82 -1.38
C PRO A 590 20.34 -6.88 -1.66
N ASP A 591 21.54 -6.43 -2.00
CA ASP A 591 22.72 -7.28 -1.91
C ASP A 591 22.87 -7.83 -0.48
N PHE A 592 23.80 -8.78 -0.30
CA PHE A 592 23.99 -9.47 0.97
C PHE A 592 24.00 -8.49 2.17
N ASN A 593 23.00 -8.66 3.04
CA ASN A 593 22.75 -7.77 4.18
C ASN A 593 22.76 -8.60 5.46
N LEU A 594 23.85 -8.50 6.22
CA LEU A 594 24.11 -9.31 7.41
C LEU A 594 23.07 -9.03 8.50
N ASP A 595 22.66 -7.77 8.63
CA ASP A 595 21.71 -7.35 9.66
C ASP A 595 20.30 -7.84 9.33
N LEU A 596 19.86 -7.74 8.07
CA LEU A 596 18.60 -8.34 7.65
C LEU A 596 18.60 -9.87 7.81
N LEU A 597 19.69 -10.55 7.46
CA LEU A 597 19.81 -12.00 7.61
C LEU A 597 19.57 -12.44 9.07
N GLN A 598 20.16 -11.73 10.03
CA GLN A 598 20.02 -12.03 11.45
C GLN A 598 18.65 -11.61 12.02
N SER A 599 18.10 -10.50 11.55
CA SER A 599 16.86 -9.95 12.10
C SER A 599 15.59 -10.53 11.49
N VAL A 600 15.58 -10.95 10.22
CA VAL A 600 14.38 -11.48 9.54
C VAL A 600 14.73 -12.72 8.70
N PRO A 601 15.23 -13.80 9.33
CA PRO A 601 15.73 -14.99 8.61
C PRO A 601 14.64 -15.66 7.76
N SER A 602 13.37 -15.57 8.13
CA SER A 602 12.25 -16.09 7.34
C SER A 602 12.13 -15.48 5.94
N LEU A 603 12.66 -14.26 5.73
CA LEU A 603 12.77 -13.62 4.41
C LEU A 603 14.16 -13.77 3.79
N MET A 604 15.20 -13.90 4.61
CA MET A 604 16.60 -13.78 4.16
C MET A 604 17.36 -15.09 4.05
N ALA A 605 16.90 -16.15 4.71
CA ALA A 605 17.58 -17.44 4.80
C ALA A 605 16.70 -18.56 4.22
N ARG A 606 16.26 -18.40 2.97
CA ARG A 606 15.48 -19.41 2.25
C ARG A 606 15.84 -19.45 0.76
N HIS A 607 15.70 -20.64 0.17
CA HIS A 607 15.94 -20.89 -1.26
C HIS A 607 17.32 -20.42 -1.74
N TRP A 608 18.35 -20.58 -0.91
CA TRP A 608 19.71 -20.24 -1.31
C TRP A 608 20.24 -21.26 -2.31
N LEU A 609 20.94 -20.77 -3.33
CA LEU A 609 21.80 -21.59 -4.17
C LEU A 609 23.13 -21.77 -3.45
N ILE A 610 23.40 -22.97 -2.94
CA ILE A 610 24.61 -23.27 -2.15
C ILE A 610 25.52 -24.21 -2.94
N ARG A 611 26.81 -23.87 -3.04
CA ARG A 611 27.78 -24.70 -3.76
C ARG A 611 27.95 -26.03 -3.02
N ARG A 612 27.88 -27.15 -3.74
CA ARG A 612 27.80 -28.49 -3.15
C ARG A 612 29.01 -28.83 -2.28
N ASP A 613 30.21 -28.51 -2.74
CA ASP A 613 31.46 -28.74 -2.01
C ASP A 613 31.49 -27.97 -0.67
N VAL A 614 31.10 -26.70 -0.69
CA VAL A 614 30.97 -25.84 0.50
C VAL A 614 29.95 -26.41 1.48
N TRP A 615 28.80 -26.87 0.96
CA TRP A 615 27.76 -27.51 1.77
C TRP A 615 28.28 -28.79 2.45
N VAL A 616 29.03 -29.62 1.72
CA VAL A 616 29.60 -30.88 2.25
C VAL A 616 30.69 -30.59 3.28
N GLU A 617 31.58 -29.63 3.02
CA GLU A 617 32.63 -29.22 3.95
C GLU A 617 32.05 -28.65 5.25
N ALA A 618 30.93 -27.92 5.17
CA ALA A 618 30.22 -27.43 6.34
C ALA A 618 29.48 -28.53 7.13
N GLY A 619 29.45 -29.78 6.65
CA GLY A 619 28.76 -30.90 7.30
C GLY A 619 27.26 -30.94 7.06
N GLY A 620 26.76 -30.19 6.08
CA GLY A 620 25.36 -30.17 5.70
C GLY A 620 24.42 -29.43 6.66
N TYR A 621 23.13 -29.80 6.64
CA TYR A 621 22.11 -29.20 7.51
C TYR A 621 22.14 -29.82 8.91
N SER A 622 22.03 -28.97 9.94
CA SER A 622 21.97 -29.42 11.33
C SER A 622 20.60 -30.05 11.65
N ARG A 623 20.61 -31.22 12.30
CA ARG A 623 19.38 -31.85 12.82
C ARG A 623 18.79 -31.10 14.01
N GLU A 624 19.63 -30.39 14.77
CA GLU A 624 19.21 -29.64 15.96
C GLU A 624 18.34 -28.43 15.57
N PHE A 625 18.62 -27.82 14.42
CA PHE A 625 17.95 -26.62 13.94
C PHE A 625 17.11 -26.89 12.68
N SER A 626 16.33 -27.98 12.66
CA SER A 626 15.58 -28.42 11.47
C SER A 626 14.63 -27.36 10.89
N GLN A 627 13.96 -26.57 11.73
CA GLN A 627 13.11 -25.43 11.33
C GLN A 627 13.88 -24.16 10.95
N ALA A 628 15.21 -24.18 10.97
CA ALA A 628 16.09 -23.06 10.61
C ALA A 628 17.32 -23.57 9.84
N ALA A 629 17.16 -24.64 9.06
CA ALA A 629 18.28 -25.41 8.51
C ALA A 629 19.17 -24.58 7.56
N GLU A 630 18.57 -23.81 6.66
CA GLU A 630 19.30 -22.89 5.77
C GLU A 630 19.95 -21.75 6.55
N PHE A 631 19.23 -21.14 7.51
CA PHE A 631 19.75 -20.05 8.34
C PHE A 631 20.98 -20.48 9.14
N ASP A 632 20.90 -21.63 9.83
CA ASP A 632 22.02 -22.19 10.58
C ASP A 632 23.24 -22.46 9.69
N LEU A 633 23.03 -23.02 8.50
CA LEU A 633 24.12 -23.27 7.55
C LEU A 633 24.78 -21.97 7.11
N LEU A 634 24.01 -20.94 6.75
CA LEU A 634 24.54 -19.63 6.35
C LEU A 634 25.37 -18.99 7.47
N LEU A 635 24.89 -19.06 8.72
CA LEU A 635 25.64 -18.57 9.88
C LEU A 635 26.98 -19.31 10.05
N ARG A 636 26.99 -20.64 9.87
CA ARG A 636 28.24 -21.44 9.88
C ARG A 636 29.19 -21.10 8.73
N LEU A 637 28.67 -20.78 7.54
CA LEU A 637 29.50 -20.32 6.42
C LEU A 637 30.13 -18.95 6.69
N ILE A 638 29.42 -18.07 7.41
CA ILE A 638 29.96 -16.78 7.87
C ILE A 638 31.04 -17.00 8.94
N GLU A 639 30.82 -17.92 9.88
CA GLU A 639 31.80 -18.27 10.92
C GLU A 639 33.12 -18.80 10.34
N SER A 640 33.07 -19.61 9.27
CA SER A 640 34.26 -20.24 8.69
C SER A 640 34.97 -19.39 7.63
N GLY A 641 34.23 -18.61 6.83
CA GLY A 641 34.77 -17.91 5.66
C GLY A 641 34.44 -16.42 5.56
N GLY A 642 33.84 -15.83 6.61
CA GLY A 642 33.38 -14.45 6.59
C GLY A 642 32.27 -14.20 5.58
N LEU A 643 32.11 -12.94 5.15
CA LEU A 643 31.06 -12.55 4.21
C LEU A 643 31.44 -12.78 2.73
N ALA A 644 32.73 -13.01 2.44
CA ALA A 644 33.23 -13.15 1.07
C ALA A 644 32.60 -14.36 0.35
N GLY A 645 32.16 -14.18 -0.89
CA GLY A 645 31.52 -15.24 -1.68
C GLY A 645 30.07 -15.54 -1.28
N LEU A 646 29.45 -14.76 -0.38
CA LEU A 646 28.00 -14.67 -0.24
C LEU A 646 27.51 -13.57 -1.18
N ALA A 647 26.63 -13.90 -2.11
CA ALA A 647 26.16 -12.96 -3.12
C ALA A 647 24.64 -12.96 -3.24
N HIS A 648 24.13 -12.01 -4.01
CA HIS A 648 22.71 -11.90 -4.36
C HIS A 648 22.56 -11.96 -5.88
N LEU A 649 21.62 -12.77 -6.33
CA LEU A 649 21.12 -12.76 -7.70
C LEU A 649 19.87 -11.89 -7.74
N SER A 650 19.97 -10.72 -8.36
CA SER A 650 18.85 -9.78 -8.55
C SER A 650 17.85 -10.26 -9.62
N GLU A 651 17.39 -11.51 -9.49
CA GLU A 651 16.37 -12.12 -10.34
C GLU A 651 15.50 -13.06 -9.51
N PRO A 652 14.15 -13.00 -9.63
CA PRO A 652 13.29 -13.92 -8.93
C PRO A 652 13.51 -15.36 -9.38
N LEU A 653 13.88 -16.24 -8.44
CA LEU A 653 14.06 -17.66 -8.75
C LEU A 653 12.73 -18.42 -8.70
N LEU A 654 11.87 -18.06 -7.75
CA LEU A 654 10.64 -18.78 -7.42
C LEU A 654 9.46 -17.82 -7.19
N ILE A 655 8.26 -18.31 -7.52
CA ILE A 655 7.00 -17.87 -6.93
C ILE A 655 6.65 -18.88 -5.83
N CYS A 656 6.67 -18.45 -4.58
CA CYS A 656 6.46 -19.32 -3.41
C CYS A 656 5.41 -18.73 -2.47
N GLN A 657 4.95 -19.52 -1.48
CA GLN A 657 4.08 -18.98 -0.44
C GLN A 657 4.82 -17.97 0.44
N ALA A 658 4.15 -16.87 0.77
CA ALA A 658 4.66 -15.91 1.74
C ALA A 658 4.91 -16.63 3.08
N PRO A 659 6.11 -16.52 3.66
CA PRO A 659 6.39 -17.16 4.94
C PRO A 659 5.55 -16.48 6.03
N ALA A 660 4.98 -17.29 6.93
CA ALA A 660 4.34 -16.75 8.11
C ALA A 660 5.41 -16.21 9.06
N LEU A 661 5.28 -14.95 9.46
CA LEU A 661 6.08 -14.38 10.54
C LEU A 661 5.62 -14.98 11.88
N ALA A 662 6.23 -16.11 12.24
CA ALA A 662 5.91 -16.90 13.43
C ALA A 662 7.13 -16.98 14.36
N ALA A 663 6.87 -17.22 15.65
CA ALA A 663 7.95 -17.48 16.60
C ALA A 663 8.63 -18.82 16.23
N ASN A 664 9.93 -18.77 15.97
CA ASN A 664 10.73 -19.95 15.62
C ASN A 664 11.92 -20.05 16.59
N GLU A 665 11.83 -21.01 17.51
CA GLU A 665 12.86 -21.16 18.54
C GLU A 665 14.19 -21.65 17.95
N HIS A 666 14.18 -22.41 16.84
CA HIS A 666 15.40 -22.88 16.19
C HIS A 666 16.17 -21.71 15.56
N GLU A 667 15.47 -20.74 14.94
CA GLU A 667 16.08 -19.50 14.43
C GLU A 667 16.75 -18.72 15.56
N ARG A 668 16.04 -18.51 16.67
CA ARG A 668 16.57 -17.81 17.84
C ARG A 668 17.80 -18.51 18.42
N GLN A 669 17.74 -19.84 18.57
CA GLN A 669 18.83 -20.63 19.14
C GLN A 669 20.07 -20.65 18.25
N THR A 670 19.92 -20.81 16.93
CA THR A 670 21.08 -20.78 16.03
C THR A 670 21.71 -19.39 15.98
N LEU A 671 20.91 -18.32 16.06
CA LEU A 671 21.45 -16.96 16.14
C LEU A 671 22.23 -16.73 17.46
N VAL A 672 21.70 -17.19 18.60
CA VAL A 672 22.43 -17.14 19.88
C VAL A 672 23.74 -17.93 19.82
N ARG A 673 23.72 -19.14 19.23
CA ARG A 673 24.91 -19.97 19.00
C ARG A 673 25.94 -19.20 18.16
N HIS A 674 25.51 -18.65 17.02
CA HIS A 674 26.36 -17.88 16.12
C HIS A 674 27.04 -16.70 16.84
N LEU A 675 26.26 -15.91 17.57
CA LEU A 675 26.78 -14.76 18.32
C LEU A 675 27.78 -15.19 19.41
N ALA A 676 27.52 -16.31 20.09
CA ALA A 676 28.46 -16.87 21.06
C ALA A 676 29.77 -17.36 20.40
N THR A 677 29.69 -18.01 19.22
CA THR A 677 30.88 -18.40 18.42
C THR A 677 31.71 -17.18 18.03
N ARG A 678 31.05 -16.04 17.75
CA ARG A 678 31.72 -14.75 17.47
C ARG A 678 32.25 -14.04 18.72
N GLY A 679 32.04 -14.59 19.92
CA GLY A 679 32.55 -14.06 21.19
C GLY A 679 31.59 -13.13 21.94
N TYR A 680 30.35 -12.98 21.49
CA TYR A 680 29.35 -12.12 22.16
C TYR A 680 28.57 -12.88 23.24
N GLN A 681 28.24 -12.18 24.33
CA GLN A 681 27.26 -12.64 25.31
C GLN A 681 25.88 -12.04 25.01
N ALA A 682 25.48 -12.09 23.74
CA ALA A 682 24.35 -11.36 23.22
C ALA A 682 23.01 -11.86 23.78
N GLN A 683 22.04 -10.96 23.87
CA GLN A 683 20.63 -11.28 24.06
C GLN A 683 19.88 -11.08 22.75
N VAL A 684 19.16 -12.13 22.33
CA VAL A 684 18.26 -12.08 21.17
C VAL A 684 16.83 -12.00 21.69
N SER A 685 16.15 -10.90 21.38
CA SER A 685 14.74 -10.67 21.68
C SER A 685 13.91 -10.58 20.41
N SER A 686 12.59 -10.63 20.54
CA SER A 686 11.64 -10.50 19.42
C SER A 686 10.45 -9.66 19.89
N GLU A 687 10.24 -8.51 19.24
CA GLU A 687 9.10 -7.61 19.52
C GLU A 687 7.87 -8.01 18.68
N SER A 688 8.10 -8.59 17.50
CA SER A 688 7.10 -9.20 16.64
C SER A 688 7.60 -10.58 16.18
N SER A 689 6.68 -11.54 16.10
CA SER A 689 6.99 -12.92 15.69
C SER A 689 7.84 -12.97 14.42
N GLY A 690 8.90 -13.78 14.41
CA GLY A 690 9.79 -13.94 13.25
C GLY A 690 10.72 -12.74 12.97
N VAL A 691 10.72 -11.72 13.83
CA VAL A 691 11.61 -10.56 13.77
C VAL A 691 12.46 -10.51 15.04
N TYR A 692 13.78 -10.51 14.86
CA TYR A 692 14.76 -10.57 15.94
C TYR A 692 15.53 -9.26 16.08
N ARG A 693 15.80 -8.92 17.34
CA ARG A 693 16.65 -7.81 17.76
C ARG A 693 17.81 -8.36 18.57
N VAL A 694 19.00 -7.91 18.25
CA VAL A 694 20.25 -8.32 18.92
C VAL A 694 20.76 -7.20 19.81
N ASP A 695 20.80 -7.45 21.12
CA ASP A 695 21.62 -6.70 22.06
C ASP A 695 22.94 -7.47 22.24
N TYR A 696 24.04 -6.94 21.71
CA TYR A 696 25.34 -7.61 21.71
C TYR A 696 25.97 -7.66 23.11
N ARG A 697 25.44 -6.89 24.07
CA ARG A 697 25.92 -6.81 25.46
C ARG A 697 27.44 -6.62 25.57
N HIS A 698 27.94 -5.63 24.84
CA HIS A 698 29.34 -5.21 24.93
C HIS A 698 29.73 -4.91 26.38
N SER A 699 30.88 -5.45 26.82
CA SER A 699 31.43 -5.18 28.14
C SER A 699 31.98 -3.77 28.27
N ASP A 700 32.49 -3.24 27.15
CA ASP A 700 33.16 -1.96 27.11
C ASP A 700 32.12 -0.83 27.05
N ARG A 701 32.45 0.26 27.75
CA ARG A 701 31.64 1.49 27.78
C ARG A 701 32.50 2.67 27.33
N PRO A 702 32.82 2.76 26.03
CA PRO A 702 33.75 3.76 25.50
C PRO A 702 33.18 5.17 25.63
N ARG A 703 34.07 6.17 25.77
CA ARG A 703 33.62 7.55 25.79
C ARG A 703 33.10 7.97 24.41
N VAL A 704 31.97 8.69 24.38
CA VAL A 704 31.35 9.22 23.17
C VAL A 704 31.44 10.75 23.14
N SER A 705 31.86 11.33 22.03
CA SER A 705 31.86 12.79 21.82
C SER A 705 30.72 13.16 20.88
N ILE A 706 29.71 13.86 21.39
CA ILE A 706 28.60 14.39 20.60
C ILE A 706 29.01 15.76 20.09
N ILE A 707 29.05 15.95 18.78
CA ILE A 707 29.50 17.17 18.10
C ILE A 707 28.27 17.83 17.47
N ILE A 708 28.06 19.10 17.80
CA ILE A 708 27.00 19.95 17.24
C ILE A 708 27.62 21.24 16.70
N ALA A 709 27.35 21.56 15.43
CA ALA A 709 27.77 22.83 14.84
C ALA A 709 26.86 23.98 15.27
N ALA A 710 27.44 25.14 15.56
CA ALA A 710 26.71 26.35 15.94
C ALA A 710 27.12 27.51 15.01
N GLN A 711 26.14 28.23 14.47
CA GLN A 711 26.36 29.41 13.63
C GLN A 711 25.11 30.30 13.63
N ASP A 712 25.08 31.31 14.49
CA ASP A 712 24.00 32.31 14.57
C ASP A 712 22.56 31.71 14.65
N ASN A 713 22.42 30.49 15.18
CA ASN A 713 21.21 29.64 15.13
C ASN A 713 20.66 29.30 16.53
N VAL A 714 20.63 30.28 17.44
CA VAL A 714 20.36 30.07 18.88
C VAL A 714 19.12 29.24 19.17
N ALA A 715 18.00 29.48 18.48
CA ALA A 715 16.74 28.81 18.77
C ALA A 715 16.78 27.30 18.46
N ASP A 716 17.38 26.91 17.34
CA ASP A 716 17.49 25.51 16.92
C ASP A 716 18.48 24.77 17.82
N LEU A 717 19.65 25.37 18.02
CA LEU A 717 20.70 24.82 18.86
C LEU A 717 20.24 24.62 20.31
N GLN A 718 19.47 25.56 20.86
CA GLN A 718 18.88 25.41 22.19
C GLN A 718 17.96 24.19 22.27
N ARG A 719 17.06 23.99 21.30
CA ARG A 719 16.16 22.82 21.28
C ARG A 719 16.96 21.53 21.17
N CYS A 720 17.97 21.50 20.30
CA CYS A 720 18.85 20.35 20.14
C CYS A 720 19.58 20.01 21.45
N VAL A 721 20.32 20.97 22.02
CA VAL A 721 21.09 20.76 23.26
C VAL A 721 20.18 20.37 24.43
N VAL A 722 19.02 21.00 24.59
CA VAL A 722 18.05 20.61 25.62
C VAL A 722 17.59 19.17 25.43
N SER A 723 17.27 18.77 24.20
CA SER A 723 16.87 17.38 23.92
C SER A 723 17.99 16.38 24.26
N VAL A 724 19.24 16.68 23.90
CA VAL A 724 20.41 15.84 24.21
C VAL A 724 20.58 15.71 25.73
N LEU A 725 20.56 16.82 26.47
CA LEU A 725 20.74 16.82 27.92
C LEU A 725 19.61 16.11 28.67
N GLN A 726 18.36 16.25 28.22
CA GLN A 726 17.21 15.63 28.88
C GLN A 726 17.11 14.13 28.59
N ARG A 727 17.43 13.71 27.37
CA ARG A 727 17.21 12.34 26.90
C ARG A 727 18.40 11.43 27.13
N THR A 728 19.64 11.90 26.98
CA THR A 728 20.83 11.03 27.06
C THR A 728 20.99 10.40 28.44
N ARG A 729 20.93 9.07 28.52
CA ARG A 729 21.15 8.30 29.75
C ARG A 729 22.57 7.75 29.89
N TYR A 730 23.25 7.55 28.76
CA TYR A 730 24.64 7.13 28.73
C TYR A 730 25.53 8.12 29.49
N GLN A 731 26.30 7.67 30.49
CA GLN A 731 27.05 8.59 31.36
C GLN A 731 28.42 8.98 30.81
N ASN A 732 29.04 8.13 30.00
CA ASN A 732 30.40 8.34 29.50
C ASN A 732 30.38 9.12 28.17
N HIS A 733 29.80 10.32 28.18
CA HIS A 733 29.78 11.19 27.00
C HIS A 733 30.31 12.59 27.32
N GLU A 734 30.74 13.29 26.29
CA GLU A 734 30.91 14.75 26.28
C GLU A 734 30.10 15.36 25.15
N LEU A 735 29.72 16.63 25.33
CA LEU A 735 29.07 17.45 24.33
C LEU A 735 30.04 18.54 23.87
N LEU A 736 30.38 18.53 22.59
CA LEU A 736 31.24 19.50 21.93
C LEU A 736 30.37 20.38 21.03
N ILE A 737 30.30 21.66 21.33
CA ILE A 737 29.61 22.63 20.49
C ILE A 737 30.66 23.38 19.70
N ALA A 738 30.69 23.16 18.39
CA ALA A 738 31.64 23.79 17.47
C ALA A 738 31.03 25.10 16.96
N ASP A 739 31.43 26.21 17.57
CA ASP A 739 31.00 27.56 17.18
C ASP A 739 31.79 28.04 15.95
N ASN A 740 31.08 28.25 14.85
CA ASN A 740 31.62 28.66 13.56
C ASN A 740 31.75 30.19 13.45
N HIS A 741 32.43 30.80 14.43
CA HIS A 741 32.65 32.24 14.47
C HIS A 741 31.33 33.05 14.47
N SER A 742 30.40 32.66 15.35
CA SER A 742 29.09 33.34 15.49
C SER A 742 29.25 34.81 15.88
N GLN A 743 28.37 35.65 15.35
CA GLN A 743 28.35 37.10 15.61
C GLN A 743 27.19 37.52 16.51
N SER A 744 26.19 36.64 16.70
CA SER A 744 25.05 36.89 17.58
C SER A 744 25.48 37.01 19.06
N PRO A 745 25.30 38.18 19.70
CA PRO A 745 25.63 38.35 21.12
C PRO A 745 24.83 37.43 22.03
N GLU A 746 23.58 37.13 21.64
CA GLU A 746 22.69 36.22 22.37
C GLU A 746 23.25 34.79 22.37
N LEU A 747 23.66 34.29 21.20
CA LEU A 747 24.25 32.96 21.07
C LEU A 747 25.55 32.85 21.86
N LEU A 748 26.44 33.84 21.72
CA LEU A 748 27.72 33.86 22.43
C LEU A 748 27.52 33.86 23.96
N ALA A 749 26.65 34.71 24.48
CA ALA A 749 26.33 34.75 25.91
C ALA A 749 25.71 33.44 26.40
N TRP A 750 24.86 32.81 25.59
CA TRP A 750 24.26 31.51 25.90
C TRP A 750 25.31 30.39 25.93
N LEU A 751 26.21 30.34 24.95
CA LEU A 751 27.30 29.36 24.89
C LEU A 751 28.25 29.48 26.09
N ASP A 752 28.63 30.71 26.46
CA ASP A 752 29.47 30.97 27.63
C ASP A 752 28.82 30.47 28.92
N ASN A 753 27.52 30.74 29.09
CA ASN A 753 26.76 30.26 30.24
C ASN A 753 26.67 28.74 30.28
N LEU A 754 26.44 28.11 29.13
CA LEU A 754 26.32 26.66 28.98
C LEU A 754 27.64 25.95 29.32
N GLU A 755 28.78 26.48 28.84
CA GLU A 755 30.11 25.96 29.13
C GLU A 755 30.46 26.04 30.62
N GLN A 756 30.18 27.18 31.26
CA GLN A 756 30.40 27.39 32.71
C GLN A 756 29.56 26.44 33.57
N ASN A 757 28.28 26.24 33.22
CA ASN A 757 27.36 25.40 33.96
C ASN A 757 27.52 23.90 33.64
N GLY A 758 28.14 23.55 32.52
CA GLY A 758 28.30 22.18 32.03
C GLY A 758 29.27 21.30 32.81
N ARG A 759 29.98 21.83 33.83
CA ARG A 759 30.92 21.11 34.72
C ARG A 759 31.92 20.21 33.96
N GLY A 760 32.43 20.68 32.82
CA GLY A 760 33.38 19.96 31.98
C GLY A 760 32.80 18.85 31.08
N ARG A 761 31.48 18.60 31.14
CA ARG A 761 30.77 17.70 30.20
C ARG A 761 30.39 18.40 28.89
N ILE A 762 30.24 19.72 28.92
CA ILE A 762 29.98 20.55 27.75
C ILE A 762 31.22 21.41 27.51
N ARG A 763 31.72 21.42 26.26
CA ARG A 763 32.86 22.24 25.83
C ARG A 763 32.48 22.97 24.56
N VAL A 764 32.88 24.23 24.45
CA VAL A 764 32.63 25.05 23.26
C VAL A 764 33.95 25.24 22.52
N ILE A 765 34.01 24.72 21.30
CA ILE A 765 35.15 24.85 20.40
C ILE A 765 34.87 26.03 19.48
N ARG A 766 35.62 27.13 19.64
CA ARG A 766 35.43 28.35 18.86
C ARG A 766 36.39 28.38 17.67
N ALA A 767 35.86 28.51 16.46
CA ALA A 767 36.68 28.72 15.27
C ALA A 767 37.18 30.17 15.20
N GLU A 768 38.44 30.37 14.84
CA GLU A 768 39.05 31.70 14.71
C GLU A 768 38.42 32.51 13.56
N GLN A 769 37.92 31.81 12.54
CA GLN A 769 37.24 32.33 11.37
C GLN A 769 36.12 31.38 10.96
N ARG A 770 35.23 31.83 10.07
CA ARG A 770 34.22 30.95 9.48
C ARG A 770 34.87 29.85 8.64
N LEU A 771 34.47 28.62 8.90
CA LEU A 771 34.87 27.40 8.19
C LEU A 771 33.67 26.81 7.44
N SER A 772 33.93 25.96 6.47
CA SER A 772 32.89 25.10 5.89
C SER A 772 32.38 24.09 6.92
N VAL A 773 31.22 23.50 6.66
CA VAL A 773 30.59 22.49 7.54
C VAL A 773 31.55 21.32 7.81
N SER A 774 32.17 20.76 6.78
CA SER A 774 33.11 19.66 6.89
C SER A 774 34.36 20.05 7.69
N ALA A 775 34.94 21.22 7.43
CA ALA A 775 36.13 21.69 8.14
C ALA A 775 35.86 21.95 9.63
N LEU A 776 34.68 22.46 9.97
CA LEU A 776 34.26 22.68 11.36
C LEU A 776 34.11 21.35 12.12
N HIS A 777 33.47 20.35 11.51
CA HIS A 777 33.34 19.02 12.10
C HIS A 777 34.70 18.33 12.25
N ASN A 778 35.58 18.44 11.25
CA ASN A 778 36.95 17.95 11.33
C ASN A 778 37.77 18.65 12.42
N LEU A 779 37.58 19.96 12.63
CA LEU A 779 38.20 20.69 13.74
C LEU A 779 37.71 20.15 15.09
N ALA A 780 36.41 19.96 15.23
CA ALA A 780 35.80 19.45 16.45
C ALA A 780 36.22 18.00 16.76
N SER A 781 36.28 17.14 15.74
CA SER A 781 36.65 15.72 15.88
C SER A 781 38.09 15.54 16.37
N ARG A 782 39.03 16.39 15.92
CA ARG A 782 40.41 16.40 16.42
C ARG A 782 40.49 16.72 17.92
N GLN A 783 39.59 17.55 18.45
CA GLN A 783 39.54 17.93 19.86
C GLN A 783 38.68 17.00 20.74
N ALA A 784 37.98 16.05 20.11
CA ALA A 784 37.16 15.07 20.79
C ALA A 784 38.01 14.07 21.59
N GLN A 785 37.54 13.71 22.77
CA GLN A 785 38.18 12.75 23.69
C GLN A 785 37.50 11.38 23.69
N GLY A 786 36.37 11.24 22.98
CA GLY A 786 35.66 9.99 22.80
C GLY A 786 36.35 9.07 21.79
N ALA A 787 36.21 7.77 22.01
CA ALA A 787 36.59 6.75 21.01
C ALA A 787 35.57 6.69 19.86
N PHE A 788 34.35 7.17 20.11
CA PHE A 788 33.29 7.32 19.11
C PHE A 788 32.87 8.78 19.02
N LEU A 789 32.62 9.21 17.79
CA LEU A 789 32.11 10.53 17.45
C LEU A 789 30.64 10.38 17.05
N VAL A 790 29.80 11.29 17.51
CA VAL A 790 28.43 11.47 17.01
C VAL A 790 28.35 12.85 16.37
N LEU A 791 28.12 12.90 15.07
CA LEU A 791 27.78 14.13 14.36
C LEU A 791 26.26 14.29 14.46
N LEU A 792 25.80 15.39 15.05
CA LEU A 792 24.38 15.67 15.28
C LEU A 792 24.05 17.07 14.73
N ALA A 793 23.04 17.15 13.86
CA ALA A 793 22.61 18.42 13.29
C ALA A 793 22.06 19.36 14.37
N ALA A 794 22.27 20.66 14.19
CA ALA A 794 21.92 21.67 15.19
C ALA A 794 20.41 21.88 15.38
N ASP A 795 19.60 21.44 14.41
CA ASP A 795 18.15 21.47 14.40
C ASP A 795 17.52 20.09 14.69
N ALA A 796 18.34 19.07 14.98
CA ALA A 796 17.88 17.75 15.37
C ALA A 796 17.40 17.71 16.83
N GLN A 797 16.34 16.96 17.11
CA GLN A 797 15.90 16.69 18.49
C GLN A 797 15.87 15.19 18.77
N VAL A 798 16.54 14.77 19.84
CA VAL A 798 16.58 13.37 20.27
C VAL A 798 15.24 12.96 20.87
N VAL A 799 14.70 11.82 20.44
CA VAL A 799 13.43 11.29 20.96
C VAL A 799 13.66 10.26 22.08
N ASN A 800 14.51 9.25 21.82
CA ASN A 800 14.72 8.11 22.72
C ASN A 800 15.79 8.38 23.79
N ALA A 801 15.60 7.86 25.00
CA ALA A 801 16.54 8.11 26.11
C ALA A 801 17.84 7.30 26.03
N ASN A 802 17.77 6.11 25.43
CA ASN A 802 18.87 5.15 25.27
C ASN A 802 19.55 5.25 23.90
N TRP A 803 19.44 6.41 23.22
CA TRP A 803 19.87 6.54 21.84
C TRP A 803 21.37 6.31 21.63
N VAL A 804 22.23 6.82 22.52
CA VAL A 804 23.69 6.58 22.45
C VAL A 804 24.01 5.10 22.66
N GLU A 805 23.36 4.45 23.62
CA GLU A 805 23.49 3.01 23.85
C GLU A 805 23.07 2.19 22.62
N SER A 806 21.96 2.56 21.97
CA SER A 806 21.51 1.92 20.74
C SER A 806 22.49 2.10 19.57
N LEU A 807 23.09 3.29 19.40
CA LEU A 807 24.14 3.51 18.40
C LEU A 807 25.38 2.66 18.72
N LEU A 808 25.84 2.68 19.98
CA LEU A 808 27.00 1.92 20.43
C LEU A 808 26.81 0.40 20.35
N ASN A 809 25.58 -0.10 20.48
CA ASN A 809 25.28 -1.52 20.32
C ASN A 809 25.73 -2.02 18.93
N GLN A 810 25.54 -1.19 17.90
CA GLN A 810 25.97 -1.50 16.53
C GLN A 810 27.41 -1.05 16.26
N ALA A 811 27.80 0.16 16.68
CA ALA A 811 29.09 0.75 16.33
C ALA A 811 30.32 0.02 16.93
N GLN A 812 30.12 -0.74 18.02
CA GLN A 812 31.19 -1.53 18.64
C GLN A 812 31.44 -2.88 17.94
N ARG A 813 30.63 -3.25 16.95
CA ARG A 813 30.89 -4.44 16.12
C ARG A 813 32.14 -4.20 15.25
N PRO A 814 33.10 -5.13 15.18
CA PRO A 814 34.33 -4.93 14.43
C PRO A 814 34.12 -4.63 12.94
N GLU A 815 33.08 -5.20 12.34
CA GLU A 815 32.73 -5.01 10.93
C GLU A 815 31.96 -3.70 10.64
N VAL A 816 31.52 -2.95 11.67
CA VAL A 816 30.71 -1.74 11.50
C VAL A 816 31.58 -0.49 11.62
N GLY A 817 31.49 0.40 10.64
CA GLY A 817 32.22 1.66 10.62
C GLY A 817 31.35 2.87 11.00
N VAL A 818 30.13 2.92 10.48
CA VAL A 818 29.19 4.04 10.65
C VAL A 818 27.82 3.54 11.08
N VAL A 819 27.16 4.28 11.97
CA VAL A 819 25.78 4.01 12.42
C VAL A 819 24.90 5.25 12.31
N GLY A 820 23.73 5.14 11.69
CA GLY A 820 22.75 6.24 11.57
C GLY A 820 21.41 5.96 12.24
N GLY A 821 20.70 7.04 12.62
CA GLY A 821 19.36 6.98 13.20
C GLY A 821 18.21 7.13 12.20
N LYS A 822 17.00 6.80 12.64
CA LYS A 822 15.72 7.07 11.95
C LYS A 822 15.33 8.54 12.14
N LEU A 823 15.03 9.22 11.04
CA LEU A 823 14.52 10.60 11.07
C LEU A 823 13.00 10.60 10.94
N VAL A 824 12.34 11.44 11.73
CA VAL A 824 10.89 11.64 11.72
C VAL A 824 10.52 13.12 11.81
N ASP A 825 9.34 13.49 11.33
CA ASP A 825 8.76 14.82 11.57
C ASP A 825 7.87 14.84 12.83
N ASP A 826 7.33 16.01 13.14
CA ASP A 826 6.41 16.24 14.27
C ASP A 826 5.03 15.61 14.07
N GLU A 827 4.63 15.33 12.82
CA GLU A 827 3.44 14.55 12.49
C GLU A 827 3.64 13.03 12.61
N GLY A 828 4.86 12.58 12.91
CA GLY A 828 5.20 11.18 13.10
C GLY A 828 5.36 10.39 11.79
N LYS A 829 5.65 11.06 10.68
CA LYS A 829 6.07 10.42 9.44
C LYS A 829 7.59 10.31 9.38
N VAL A 830 8.06 9.34 8.63
CA VAL A 830 9.48 9.10 8.37
C VAL A 830 10.01 10.14 7.38
N THR A 831 11.06 10.84 7.78
CA THR A 831 11.80 11.82 6.95
C THR A 831 13.20 11.31 6.56
N GLY A 832 13.60 10.13 7.01
CA GLY A 832 14.87 9.51 6.64
C GLY A 832 15.07 8.12 7.27
N ALA A 833 15.37 7.12 6.45
CA ALA A 833 15.60 5.74 6.87
C ALA A 833 16.66 5.07 5.98
N GLY A 834 17.92 5.47 6.18
CA GLY A 834 19.02 5.15 5.26
C GLY A 834 18.97 6.00 3.98
N MET A 835 20.08 6.00 3.25
CA MET A 835 20.24 6.72 1.98
C MET A 835 20.53 5.74 0.85
N ILE A 836 19.84 5.95 -0.27
CA ILE A 836 19.96 5.21 -1.52
C ILE A 836 20.50 6.15 -2.59
N LEU A 837 21.59 5.74 -3.22
CA LEU A 837 22.22 6.43 -4.35
C LEU A 837 21.37 6.28 -5.61
N GLY A 838 21.24 7.34 -6.39
CA GLY A 838 20.46 7.37 -7.63
C GLY A 838 18.96 7.61 -7.44
N LEU A 839 18.42 7.52 -6.22
CA LEU A 839 16.99 7.74 -5.97
C LEU A 839 16.58 9.17 -6.35
N ASN A 840 15.53 9.29 -7.16
CA ASN A 840 15.06 10.50 -7.82
C ASN A 840 16.17 11.26 -8.57
N GLY A 841 17.12 10.52 -9.15
CA GLY A 841 18.27 11.09 -9.88
C GLY A 841 19.35 11.69 -9.00
N TYR A 842 19.26 11.54 -7.67
CA TYR A 842 20.20 12.10 -6.69
C TYR A 842 20.57 11.08 -5.62
N VAL A 843 20.30 11.36 -4.36
CA VAL A 843 20.39 10.48 -3.20
C VAL A 843 19.09 10.71 -2.42
N GLY A 844 18.50 9.67 -1.85
CA GLY A 844 17.28 9.82 -1.07
C GLY A 844 16.95 8.63 -0.20
N SER A 845 15.90 8.77 0.61
CA SER A 845 15.36 7.72 1.47
C SER A 845 14.10 7.12 0.85
N ALA A 846 14.02 5.80 0.75
CA ALA A 846 12.89 5.13 0.10
C ALA A 846 11.60 5.09 0.95
N PHE A 847 11.69 5.34 2.26
CA PHE A 847 10.56 5.29 3.20
C PHE A 847 9.96 6.66 3.54
N MET A 848 10.30 7.71 2.78
CA MET A 848 9.76 9.06 3.01
C MET A 848 8.22 9.05 3.05
N GLY A 849 7.65 9.66 4.09
CA GLY A 849 6.20 9.82 4.26
C GLY A 849 5.46 8.63 4.88
N GLU A 850 6.12 7.48 5.07
CA GLU A 850 5.56 6.35 5.83
C GLU A 850 5.38 6.72 7.31
N LYS A 851 4.43 6.10 8.01
CA LYS A 851 4.27 6.32 9.47
C LYS A 851 5.49 5.80 10.23
N LYS A 852 5.88 6.44 11.34
CA LYS A 852 7.04 5.99 12.12
C LYS A 852 6.88 4.59 12.72
N GLU A 853 5.65 4.11 12.93
CA GLU A 853 5.32 2.75 13.37
C GLU A 853 5.18 1.74 12.22
N ALA A 854 5.27 2.16 10.96
CA ALA A 854 5.19 1.25 9.82
C ALA A 854 6.34 0.25 9.87
N THR A 855 6.04 -1.02 9.58
CA THR A 855 7.05 -2.08 9.46
C THR A 855 7.92 -1.91 8.21
N GLY A 856 7.37 -1.28 7.17
CA GLY A 856 8.05 -1.04 5.91
C GLY A 856 8.19 -2.30 5.05
N TYR A 857 8.63 -2.10 3.81
CA TYR A 857 8.97 -3.15 2.87
C TYR A 857 9.93 -4.17 3.51
N MET A 858 9.56 -5.45 3.54
CA MET A 858 10.35 -6.53 4.15
C MET A 858 10.74 -6.28 5.62
N GLN A 859 9.89 -5.64 6.42
CA GLN A 859 10.17 -5.29 7.84
C GLN A 859 11.33 -4.31 8.05
N ARG A 860 11.87 -3.73 6.97
CA ARG A 860 13.08 -2.91 6.98
C ARG A 860 12.98 -1.66 7.88
N LEU A 861 11.80 -1.12 8.16
CA LEU A 861 11.66 0.06 9.02
C LEU A 861 11.75 -0.21 10.52
N VAL A 862 11.77 -1.48 10.94
CA VAL A 862 11.77 -1.91 12.34
C VAL A 862 12.99 -2.76 12.73
N VAL A 863 13.86 -3.10 11.78
CA VAL A 863 15.12 -3.83 12.01
C VAL A 863 16.36 -3.05 11.54
N GLU A 864 17.52 -3.41 12.07
CA GLU A 864 18.81 -2.93 11.57
C GLU A 864 19.04 -3.30 10.10
N GLN A 865 19.74 -2.42 9.39
CA GLN A 865 20.01 -2.59 7.96
C GLN A 865 21.37 -2.07 7.56
N ASN A 866 22.02 -2.76 6.61
CA ASN A 866 23.16 -2.20 5.89
C ASN A 866 22.69 -1.31 4.73
N TYR A 867 23.11 -0.05 4.72
CA TYR A 867 22.86 0.93 3.64
C TYR A 867 24.18 1.43 3.07
N SER A 868 24.14 2.03 1.88
CA SER A 868 25.32 2.71 1.31
C SER A 868 25.70 3.96 2.10
N ALA A 869 24.71 4.70 2.62
CA ALA A 869 24.95 5.85 3.48
C ALA A 869 23.80 6.09 4.47
N VAL A 870 24.07 6.93 5.47
CA VAL A 870 23.10 7.43 6.44
C VAL A 870 23.23 8.95 6.54
N SER A 871 22.20 9.62 7.07
CA SER A 871 22.19 11.09 7.18
C SER A 871 23.15 11.60 8.26
N GLY A 872 23.86 12.68 7.94
CA GLY A 872 24.61 13.50 8.89
C GLY A 872 23.76 14.19 9.97
N ALA A 873 22.42 14.12 9.89
CA ALA A 873 21.55 14.60 10.95
C ALA A 873 21.77 13.86 12.28
N CYS A 874 22.14 12.58 12.23
CA CYS A 874 22.60 11.81 13.39
C CYS A 874 23.42 10.61 12.92
N LEU A 875 24.74 10.73 12.99
CA LEU A 875 25.70 9.74 12.51
C LEU A 875 26.76 9.46 13.58
N MET A 876 26.94 8.20 13.96
CA MET A 876 28.03 7.74 14.83
C MET A 876 29.13 7.06 14.01
N VAL A 877 30.38 7.34 14.32
CA VAL A 877 31.56 6.75 13.68
C VAL A 877 32.69 6.59 14.69
N ARG A 878 33.48 5.54 14.55
CA ARG A 878 34.70 5.37 15.34
C ARG A 878 35.71 6.47 15.02
N LYS A 879 36.31 7.08 16.04
CA LYS A 879 37.24 8.20 15.86
C LYS A 879 38.48 7.80 15.05
N ASP A 880 39.07 6.65 15.37
CA ASP A 880 40.26 6.14 14.67
C ASP A 880 39.98 5.85 13.19
N LEU A 881 38.82 5.28 12.88
CA LEU A 881 38.37 5.06 11.50
C LEU A 881 38.11 6.37 10.78
N TYR A 882 37.43 7.33 11.42
CA TYR A 882 37.18 8.66 10.87
C TYR A 882 38.50 9.35 10.46
N GLU A 883 39.51 9.30 11.32
CA GLU A 883 40.84 9.84 11.03
C GLU A 883 41.55 9.05 9.91
N THR A 884 41.42 7.72 9.90
CA THR A 884 42.05 6.84 8.90
C THR A 884 41.51 7.08 7.49
N VAL A 885 40.21 7.33 7.33
CA VAL A 885 39.60 7.62 6.02
C VAL A 885 39.67 9.10 5.62
N GLY A 886 40.37 9.92 6.40
CA GLY A 886 40.58 11.35 6.12
C GLY A 886 39.41 12.26 6.50
N GLY A 887 38.46 11.80 7.32
CA GLY A 887 37.33 12.59 7.81
C GLY A 887 36.34 13.02 6.72
N LEU A 888 35.64 14.12 6.97
CA LEU A 888 34.77 14.75 5.97
C LEU A 888 35.62 15.50 4.93
N ASP A 889 35.19 15.46 3.68
CA ASP A 889 35.89 16.13 2.57
C ASP A 889 35.74 17.66 2.69
N GLU A 890 36.85 18.38 2.76
CA GLU A 890 36.90 19.84 2.93
C GLU A 890 37.01 20.61 1.60
N GLU A 891 37.01 19.93 0.45
CA GLU A 891 37.27 20.56 -0.86
C GLU A 891 36.07 20.49 -1.82
N HIS A 892 35.51 19.29 -2.02
CA HIS A 892 34.46 18.99 -2.99
C HIS A 892 33.07 18.86 -2.34
N PHE A 893 33.03 18.42 -1.08
CA PHE A 893 31.79 18.17 -0.30
C PHE A 893 31.83 18.90 1.05
N ASP A 894 32.37 20.12 1.03
CA ASP A 894 32.70 20.93 2.21
C ASP A 894 31.45 21.49 2.91
N GLU A 895 30.40 21.82 2.16
CA GLU A 895 29.14 22.35 2.68
C GLU A 895 28.01 21.28 2.75
N THR A 896 27.97 20.33 1.80
CA THR A 896 26.88 19.34 1.68
C THR A 896 27.40 18.02 1.13
N LEU A 897 26.68 16.92 1.38
CA LEU A 897 27.01 15.54 0.95
C LEU A 897 28.30 14.93 1.51
N GLY A 898 29.02 15.63 2.38
CA GLY A 898 30.22 15.10 3.03
C GLY A 898 29.94 13.85 3.88
N ASP A 899 28.74 13.76 4.47
CA ASP A 899 28.25 12.59 5.20
C ASP A 899 28.10 11.34 4.31
N ILE A 900 27.59 11.52 3.09
CA ILE A 900 27.48 10.45 2.09
C ILE A 900 28.87 10.04 1.62
N ASP A 901 29.75 10.99 1.27
CA ASP A 901 31.13 10.69 0.88
C ASP A 901 31.89 9.93 1.98
N LEU A 902 31.73 10.33 3.25
CA LEU A 902 32.31 9.63 4.40
C LEU A 902 31.84 8.17 4.48
N CYS A 903 30.54 7.91 4.34
CA CYS A 903 29.99 6.56 4.36
C CYS A 903 30.58 5.70 3.24
N LEU A 904 30.76 6.26 2.04
CA LEU A 904 31.34 5.56 0.90
C LEU A 904 32.84 5.28 1.06
N LYS A 905 33.61 6.23 1.61
CA LYS A 905 35.02 5.99 2.00
C LYS A 905 35.15 4.89 3.04
N VAL A 906 34.25 4.86 4.02
CA VAL A 906 34.20 3.80 5.05
C VAL A 906 33.85 2.44 4.43
N ALA A 907 32.92 2.40 3.48
CA ALA A 907 32.55 1.19 2.76
C ALA A 907 33.71 0.64 1.91
N ASP A 908 34.47 1.49 1.24
CA ASP A 908 35.66 1.11 0.47
C ASP A 908 36.81 0.62 1.37
N ALA A 909 36.84 1.04 2.64
CA ALA A 909 37.72 0.49 3.66
C ALA A 909 37.25 -0.88 4.22
N GLY A 910 36.15 -1.43 3.70
CA GLY A 910 35.63 -2.76 4.04
C GLY A 910 34.69 -2.80 5.26
N PHE A 911 34.21 -1.65 5.72
CA PHE A 911 33.29 -1.57 6.86
C PHE A 911 31.84 -1.38 6.44
N LEU A 912 30.91 -1.87 7.27
CA LEU A 912 29.48 -1.70 7.07
C LEU A 912 29.01 -0.34 7.58
N THR A 913 28.08 0.27 6.84
CA THR A 913 27.25 1.39 7.32
C THR A 913 25.90 0.82 7.75
N VAL A 914 25.59 0.92 9.04
CA VAL A 914 24.37 0.38 9.65
C VAL A 914 23.39 1.50 9.94
N TRP A 915 22.16 1.36 9.47
CA TRP A 915 21.06 2.17 9.95
C TRP A 915 20.29 1.42 11.04
N THR A 916 19.96 2.09 12.15
CA THR A 916 19.17 1.50 13.23
C THR A 916 17.85 2.25 13.46
N PRO A 917 16.70 1.55 13.48
CA PRO A 917 15.41 2.14 13.82
C PRO A 917 15.26 2.40 15.32
N GLN A 918 16.19 1.91 16.14
CA GLN A 918 16.18 2.02 17.60
C GLN A 918 16.53 3.42 18.10
N VAL A 919 16.92 4.31 17.19
CA VAL A 919 17.22 5.72 17.45
C VAL A 919 16.32 6.56 16.57
N GLN A 920 15.45 7.36 17.18
CA GLN A 920 14.60 8.31 16.47
C GLN A 920 15.04 9.74 16.77
N ILE A 921 15.14 10.52 15.70
CA ILE A 921 15.54 11.92 15.71
C ILE A 921 14.45 12.71 14.99
N LEU A 922 13.92 13.74 15.63
CA LEU A 922 13.02 14.67 14.98
C LEU A 922 13.84 15.65 14.14
N HIS A 923 13.68 15.57 12.82
CA HIS A 923 14.45 16.34 11.83
C HIS A 923 13.75 16.27 10.47
N PRO A 924 13.71 17.35 9.66
CA PRO A 924 12.99 17.38 8.38
C PRO A 924 13.59 16.48 7.29
N GLY A 925 14.83 16.04 7.46
CA GLY A 925 15.51 15.09 6.56
C GLY A 925 15.74 15.60 5.13
N THR A 926 15.52 16.90 4.90
CA THR A 926 15.65 17.52 3.58
C THR A 926 17.11 17.59 3.18
N LEU A 927 17.47 16.99 2.06
CA LEU A 927 18.80 17.13 1.46
C LEU A 927 18.88 18.42 0.66
N ALA A 928 20.00 19.14 0.78
CA ALA A 928 20.26 20.32 -0.04
C ALA A 928 20.31 19.94 -1.52
N GLN A 929 19.59 20.71 -2.35
CA GLN A 929 19.63 20.56 -3.80
C GLN A 929 20.84 21.33 -4.36
N ALA A 930 21.94 20.62 -4.57
CA ALA A 930 23.18 21.18 -5.13
C ALA A 930 23.61 20.39 -6.38
N PRO A 931 23.05 20.67 -7.58
CA PRO A 931 23.23 19.83 -8.76
C PRO A 931 24.69 19.61 -9.17
N GLN A 932 25.55 20.61 -8.99
CA GLN A 932 26.98 20.50 -9.32
C GLN A 932 27.70 19.55 -8.35
N VAL A 933 27.47 19.71 -7.03
CA VAL A 933 28.03 18.83 -5.99
C VAL A 933 27.50 17.41 -6.15
N SER A 934 26.23 17.27 -6.52
CA SER A 934 25.58 16.00 -6.85
C SER A 934 26.28 15.28 -8.00
N ALA A 935 26.59 16.02 -9.07
CA ALA A 935 27.30 15.49 -10.23
C ALA A 935 28.73 15.08 -9.86
N ALA A 936 29.42 15.89 -9.05
CA ALA A 936 30.77 15.57 -8.56
C ALA A 936 30.77 14.30 -7.69
N LEU A 937 29.77 14.12 -6.81
CA LEU A 937 29.63 12.91 -6.00
C LEU A 937 29.39 11.68 -6.89
N ARG A 938 28.52 11.81 -7.90
CA ARG A 938 28.26 10.73 -8.86
C ARG A 938 29.49 10.38 -9.69
N ASP A 939 30.27 11.37 -10.11
CA ASP A 939 31.50 11.17 -10.90
C ASP A 939 32.56 10.46 -10.05
N LYS A 940 32.77 10.91 -8.80
CA LYS A 940 33.68 10.26 -7.85
C LYS A 940 33.29 8.81 -7.53
N TRP A 941 31.99 8.54 -7.41
CA TRP A 941 31.43 7.24 -6.99
C TRP A 941 30.63 6.53 -8.07
N GLN A 942 31.08 6.62 -9.33
CA GLN A 942 30.32 6.19 -10.50
C GLN A 942 29.82 4.74 -10.42
N SER A 943 30.64 3.80 -9.94
CA SER A 943 30.26 2.38 -9.80
C SER A 943 29.13 2.18 -8.78
N ARG A 944 29.16 2.88 -7.65
CA ARG A 944 28.14 2.79 -6.59
C ARG A 944 26.82 3.45 -6.99
N PHE A 945 26.86 4.47 -7.85
CA PHE A 945 25.66 5.08 -8.43
C PHE A 945 25.07 4.27 -9.59
N ALA A 946 25.88 3.46 -10.28
CA ALA A 946 25.39 2.55 -11.31
C ALA A 946 24.52 1.44 -10.69
N GLN A 947 24.93 0.92 -9.54
CA GLN A 947 24.16 -0.03 -8.74
C GLN A 947 24.46 0.15 -7.25
N ASP A 948 23.46 0.63 -6.50
CA ASP A 948 23.56 0.75 -5.04
C ASP A 948 23.27 -0.63 -4.40
N PRO A 949 24.20 -1.23 -3.63
CA PRO A 949 23.98 -2.55 -3.01
C PRO A 949 22.80 -2.57 -2.02
N ALA A 950 22.39 -1.42 -1.48
CA ALA A 950 21.27 -1.31 -0.55
C ALA A 950 19.89 -1.29 -1.25
N TYR A 951 19.87 -1.21 -2.59
CA TYR A 951 18.66 -1.07 -3.40
C TYR A 951 18.67 -1.99 -4.63
N ASN A 952 17.69 -2.88 -4.69
CA ASN A 952 17.58 -3.85 -5.78
C ASN A 952 17.36 -3.16 -7.13
N ILE A 953 18.05 -3.63 -8.19
CA ILE A 953 17.98 -3.07 -9.54
C ILE A 953 16.59 -3.16 -10.18
N ASN A 954 15.75 -4.10 -9.72
CA ASN A 954 14.39 -4.31 -10.22
C ASN A 954 13.36 -3.36 -9.58
N LEU A 955 13.78 -2.50 -8.65
CA LEU A 955 12.95 -1.48 -8.03
C LEU A 955 13.10 -0.13 -8.75
N ALA A 956 12.00 0.60 -8.87
CA ALA A 956 12.04 1.94 -9.45
C ALA A 956 12.87 2.89 -8.60
N LEU A 957 13.74 3.66 -9.26
CA LEU A 957 14.51 4.74 -8.64
C LEU A 957 13.77 6.08 -8.65
N THR A 958 12.53 6.14 -9.13
CA THR A 958 11.74 7.38 -9.18
C THR A 958 10.43 7.24 -8.40
N GLY A 959 10.00 8.33 -7.77
CA GLY A 959 8.73 8.38 -7.03
C GLY A 959 8.82 7.70 -5.66
N LYS A 960 7.78 6.90 -5.32
CA LYS A 960 7.73 6.16 -4.05
C LYS A 960 8.73 5.01 -4.10
N GLY A 961 9.60 4.91 -3.07
CA GLY A 961 10.58 3.83 -2.98
C GLY A 961 9.93 2.45 -2.80
N PHE A 962 10.70 1.40 -3.13
CA PHE A 962 10.26 -0.01 -3.10
C PHE A 962 9.05 -0.31 -3.99
N THR A 963 8.91 0.41 -5.11
CA THR A 963 7.94 0.11 -6.17
C THR A 963 8.59 -0.70 -7.28
N LEU A 964 7.80 -1.53 -7.97
CA LEU A 964 8.27 -2.35 -9.09
C LEU A 964 8.79 -1.45 -10.22
N GLY A 965 9.98 -1.75 -10.75
CA GLY A 965 10.53 -1.07 -11.92
C GLY A 965 9.80 -1.44 -13.22
N ASP A 966 10.18 -0.80 -14.32
CA ASP A 966 9.55 -1.03 -15.61
C ASP A 966 9.73 -2.49 -16.08
N ALA A 967 8.69 -3.03 -16.72
CA ALA A 967 8.75 -4.35 -17.36
C ALA A 967 9.70 -4.28 -18.57
N CYS A 968 10.90 -4.83 -18.41
CA CYS A 968 11.94 -4.87 -19.42
C CYS A 968 12.55 -6.28 -19.51
N SER A 969 13.03 -6.61 -20.71
CA SER A 969 13.78 -7.85 -20.91
C SER A 969 15.11 -7.81 -20.18
N VAL A 970 15.56 -8.97 -19.70
CA VAL A 970 16.92 -9.13 -19.19
C VAL A 970 17.88 -8.78 -20.32
N ASN A 971 18.90 -7.97 -20.03
CA ASN A 971 19.94 -7.64 -21.01
C ASN A 971 20.91 -8.81 -21.21
N TRP A 972 20.42 -9.87 -21.85
CA TRP A 972 21.19 -11.09 -22.11
C TRP A 972 22.46 -10.81 -22.91
N ALA A 973 22.47 -9.81 -23.79
CA ALA A 973 23.68 -9.46 -24.53
C ALA A 973 24.80 -8.95 -23.60
N GLN A 974 24.45 -8.14 -22.59
CA GLN A 974 25.40 -7.68 -21.57
C GLN A 974 25.85 -8.80 -20.64
N LEU A 975 24.96 -9.72 -20.24
CA LEU A 975 25.32 -10.87 -19.39
C LEU A 975 26.23 -11.88 -20.10
N LEU A 976 26.14 -11.99 -21.42
CA LEU A 976 26.93 -12.93 -22.22
C LEU A 976 28.27 -12.34 -22.72
N ALA A 977 28.47 -11.02 -22.60
CA ALA A 977 29.68 -10.30 -22.98
C ALA A 977 30.75 -10.40 -21.91
#